data_AF-A0A2G2FX45-F1
#
_entry.id   AF-A0A2G2FX45-F1
#
_cell.length_a   1.000
_cell.length_b   1.000
_cell.length_c   1.000
_cell.angle_alpha   90.00
_cell.angle_beta   90.00
_cell.angle_gamma   90.00
#
_symmetry.space_group_name_H-M   'P 1'
#
loop_
_entity.id
_entity.type
_entity.pdbx_description
1 polymer ?
#
loop_
_entity_poly.entity_id
_entity_poly.type
_entity_poly.pdbx_seq_one_letter_code
_entity_poly.pdbx_strand_id
1 'polypeptide(L)'
;MSIIEKLDSVKGTVPHYWPIGSFIHHNPLKGFEDLHFKDGLKKAKSIFGGKVYMDSSYYKKFYDEGKINDMVFEGNIKKVLLDQGLEIPLEFAKKFLMEVSPQWGSLRIEFISKKEKINEELYEDLRKKSIYSDEKAWLAKLIEHMTLYEINDALFGCEDKDGIEKNIIEFISRFLDEDQTTMHMPNRELGMFEVFKLFENFAYEGDAASYVEEAFNKLHIKDFESYFVTHLLKLHGWAGFIKYRSEDPDNVSQQEYPSTLIDYMGVRLYYELKAVKNNRVSTFEEFAAYANDNLSDVILQLLKHKNLLFGVALDELEDNEPSTKILADHIYNELHLDALQIQHSNEVLQSKLPLTELAVIIKQLREEEGYIWLKSLEDTYINHYVNEITKVEPKPEKQALASATFCLDVRSEVIRRKIEGTGSYETFGAGGFLGIPLAFVEFDKAHELFLAPAIIKPKNVVFEIPNESHDEYSSKKGMNKTTKKVLSDLKNNPYTPYIMVEAIGWLFGITLFGKTFLPKKTNKFFSKMKPSKPKTSYTLDKLSLEEIEFYVTKLHIKIIHSALAEHSKKEYSQDEIDVLRAHLVYNAELNIEVPEETLEKLRTTYKITPEDYEYQKSKLAMVGFTLEEKVFYLKKYLKMIGQVDNFPEFVTIIGHGSVSDNNPFESALDCGACGGNISLPNTRALCMIANRKEVREKLNDEEGINIPDNTVFVPGLHITTTDEIKFYDTDILDKDQMTKFLRIGFDFNQASKESRAERSQTLPFTDSEEALMVKSMDWSETRPEWGLAGNMGVFAGPRSFTKHLDLGNRWFMHSYDYKVDNDEADILTGIFDGPLVVGEWINLEHYFSTVDNHIYGAGSKVYHNVVSKVGVFNGNYSDLKIGLPIQSVFLEGEPYHEPVRLLTFMEAPLEKVGKAVEKSLAKPFILNEWIRPIIIDREAKKVYSYEDGEFIVIKEL
;
A
#
# COMPACT_ATOMS: atom_id res chain seq x y z
N MET A 1 0.32 -17.00 29.60
CA MET A 1 0.69 -16.30 28.36
C MET A 1 1.79 -15.32 28.73
N SER A 2 2.98 -15.43 28.12
CA SER A 2 4.07 -14.48 28.30
C SER A 2 3.66 -13.09 27.80
N ILE A 3 4.40 -12.05 28.18
CA ILE A 3 4.12 -10.69 27.71
C ILE A 3 4.24 -10.58 26.18
N ILE A 4 5.17 -11.35 25.58
CA ILE A 4 5.37 -11.42 24.13
C ILE A 4 4.19 -12.12 23.45
N GLU A 5 3.72 -13.25 23.99
CA GLU A 5 2.55 -13.96 23.45
C GLU A 5 1.28 -13.08 23.46
N LYS A 6 1.12 -12.23 24.48
CA LYS A 6 0.02 -11.24 24.55
C LYS A 6 0.18 -10.08 23.56
N LEU A 7 1.42 -9.70 23.23
CA LEU A 7 1.67 -8.71 22.16
C LEU A 7 1.43 -9.35 20.78
N ASP A 8 1.85 -10.60 20.60
CA ASP A 8 1.65 -11.35 19.36
C ASP A 8 0.17 -11.65 19.07
N SER A 9 -0.69 -11.78 20.09
CA SER A 9 -2.14 -11.94 19.89
C SER A 9 -2.81 -10.70 19.30
N VAL A 10 -2.22 -9.51 19.51
CA VAL A 10 -2.78 -8.24 19.03
C VAL A 10 -1.99 -7.57 17.92
N LYS A 11 -0.74 -7.98 17.64
CA LYS A 11 0.06 -7.34 16.57
C LYS A 11 -0.59 -7.41 15.18
N GLY A 12 -1.54 -8.32 14.98
CA GLY A 12 -2.36 -8.43 13.76
C GLY A 12 -3.19 -7.17 13.46
N THR A 13 -3.50 -6.35 14.47
CA THR A 13 -4.27 -5.11 14.31
C THR A 13 -3.51 -3.97 13.65
N VAL A 14 -2.20 -4.11 13.43
CA VAL A 14 -1.37 -3.13 12.74
C VAL A 14 -0.85 -3.74 11.43
N PRO A 15 -1.12 -3.15 10.25
CA PRO A 15 -0.58 -3.62 8.98
C PRO A 15 0.95 -3.46 8.91
N HIS A 16 1.55 -4.14 7.94
CA HIS A 16 2.93 -3.84 7.52
C HIS A 16 2.94 -2.53 6.74
N TYR A 17 3.94 -1.69 7.02
CA TYR A 17 4.24 -0.51 6.19
C TYR A 17 5.61 -0.65 5.56
N TRP A 18 5.64 -0.59 4.23
CA TRP A 18 6.87 -0.66 3.45
C TRP A 18 7.53 0.72 3.36
N PRO A 19 8.85 0.78 3.13
CA PRO A 19 9.51 2.04 2.91
C PRO A 19 8.96 2.73 1.66
N ILE A 20 8.83 4.05 1.70
CA ILE A 20 8.23 4.87 0.62
C ILE A 20 8.91 4.72 -0.74
N GLY A 21 10.20 4.35 -0.76
CA GLY A 21 10.94 4.04 -2.00
C GLY A 21 10.43 2.78 -2.72
N SER A 22 9.73 1.91 -2.01
CA SER A 22 9.04 0.73 -2.52
C SER A 22 7.64 0.68 -1.90
N PHE A 23 6.87 1.76 -2.07
CA PHE A 23 5.52 1.84 -1.53
C PHE A 23 4.66 0.74 -2.13
N ILE A 24 4.13 -0.12 -1.26
CA ILE A 24 3.20 -1.17 -1.64
C ILE A 24 1.86 -0.80 -1.03
N HIS A 25 0.84 -0.70 -1.89
CA HIS A 25 -0.54 -0.52 -1.45
C HIS A 25 -0.94 -1.67 -0.53
N HIS A 26 -1.72 -1.38 0.50
CA HIS A 26 -2.20 -2.36 1.47
C HIS A 26 -3.62 -2.00 1.89
N ASN A 27 -4.29 -2.86 2.66
CA ASN A 27 -5.56 -2.51 3.29
C ASN A 27 -5.27 -1.70 4.59
N PRO A 28 -5.65 -0.42 4.71
CA PRO A 28 -5.50 0.34 5.95
C PRO A 28 -6.20 -0.31 7.16
N LEU A 29 -7.21 -1.15 6.90
CA LEU A 29 -7.93 -1.94 7.89
C LEU A 29 -7.53 -3.42 7.89
N LYS A 30 -6.30 -3.74 7.47
CA LYS A 30 -5.76 -5.10 7.59
C LYS A 30 -5.85 -5.59 9.03
N GLY A 31 -6.22 -6.87 9.20
CA GLY A 31 -6.49 -7.47 10.51
C GLY A 31 -7.95 -7.39 10.96
N PHE A 32 -8.81 -6.67 10.22
CA PHE A 32 -10.28 -6.78 10.36
C PHE A 32 -10.91 -7.68 9.28
N GLU A 33 -10.10 -8.23 8.37
CA GLU A 33 -10.53 -9.02 7.20
C GLU A 33 -11.19 -10.35 7.56
N ASP A 34 -10.95 -10.86 8.77
CA ASP A 34 -11.63 -12.05 9.33
C ASP A 34 -13.09 -11.77 9.72
N LEU A 35 -13.48 -10.51 9.83
CA LEU A 35 -14.86 -10.08 10.06
C LEU A 35 -15.53 -9.78 8.72
N HIS A 36 -16.84 -9.99 8.66
CA HIS A 36 -17.66 -9.49 7.55
C HIS A 36 -17.41 -7.99 7.36
N PHE A 37 -17.29 -7.51 6.11
CA PHE A 37 -16.88 -6.15 5.76
C PHE A 37 -17.57 -5.08 6.61
N LYS A 38 -18.91 -5.14 6.72
CA LYS A 38 -19.71 -4.20 7.50
C LYS A 38 -19.33 -4.19 8.99
N ASP A 39 -19.07 -5.35 9.58
CA ASP A 39 -18.69 -5.49 10.99
C ASP A 39 -17.24 -5.04 11.22
N GLY A 40 -16.35 -5.35 10.27
CA GLY A 40 -14.98 -4.84 10.23
C GLY A 40 -14.95 -3.30 10.23
N LEU A 41 -15.77 -2.67 9.39
CA LEU A 41 -15.91 -1.21 9.35
C LEU A 41 -16.48 -0.64 10.66
N LYS A 42 -17.48 -1.30 11.26
CA LYS A 42 -18.05 -0.87 12.55
C LYS A 42 -16.99 -0.90 13.66
N LYS A 43 -16.18 -1.96 13.71
CA LYS A 43 -15.09 -2.12 14.68
C LYS A 43 -13.94 -1.15 14.42
N ALA A 44 -13.57 -0.94 13.16
CA ALA A 44 -12.56 0.06 12.80
C ALA A 44 -13.03 1.48 13.20
N LYS A 45 -14.29 1.84 12.93
CA LYS A 45 -14.85 3.13 13.36
C LYS A 45 -14.81 3.33 14.86
N SER A 46 -15.07 2.30 15.67
CA SER A 46 -14.98 2.43 17.13
C SER A 46 -13.55 2.63 17.64
N ILE A 47 -12.57 2.06 16.93
CA ILE A 47 -11.16 2.10 17.30
C ILE A 47 -10.47 3.39 16.82
N PHE A 48 -10.59 3.70 15.52
CA PHE A 48 -9.88 4.82 14.90
C PHE A 48 -10.67 6.13 14.95
N GLY A 49 -11.98 6.08 15.19
CA GLY A 49 -12.87 7.25 15.19
C GLY A 49 -13.11 7.88 13.81
N GLY A 50 -12.43 7.42 12.76
CA GLY A 50 -12.56 7.92 11.39
C GLY A 50 -13.86 7.47 10.70
N LYS A 51 -14.23 8.18 9.63
CA LYS A 51 -15.34 7.76 8.77
C LYS A 51 -14.99 6.46 8.03
N VAL A 52 -15.97 5.60 7.80
CA VAL A 52 -15.80 4.32 7.06
C VAL A 52 -16.70 4.22 5.82
N TYR A 53 -17.59 5.21 5.65
CA TYR A 53 -18.39 5.46 4.46
C TYR A 53 -18.38 6.96 4.17
N MET A 54 -18.62 7.35 2.92
CA MET A 54 -18.90 8.74 2.57
C MET A 54 -20.20 9.24 3.25
N ASP A 55 -20.35 10.55 3.40
CA ASP A 55 -21.57 11.15 3.93
C ASP A 55 -22.77 10.91 2.97
N SER A 56 -23.99 10.83 3.49
CA SER A 56 -25.19 10.52 2.69
C SER A 56 -25.46 11.54 1.57
N SER A 57 -25.01 12.79 1.71
CA SER A 57 -25.08 13.80 0.65
C SER A 57 -24.27 13.43 -0.60
N TYR A 58 -23.14 12.74 -0.43
CA TYR A 58 -22.31 12.24 -1.53
C TYR A 58 -23.08 11.22 -2.38
N TYR A 59 -23.67 10.22 -1.74
CA TYR A 59 -24.43 9.18 -2.45
C TYR A 59 -25.73 9.72 -3.04
N LYS A 60 -26.41 10.64 -2.34
CA LYS A 60 -27.58 11.32 -2.88
C LYS A 60 -27.28 12.06 -4.18
N LYS A 61 -26.13 12.73 -4.28
CA LYS A 61 -25.68 13.37 -5.53
C LYS A 61 -25.59 12.35 -6.67
N PHE A 62 -25.02 11.17 -6.42
CA PHE A 62 -24.95 10.08 -7.41
C PHE A 62 -26.31 9.49 -7.77
N TYR A 63 -27.23 9.42 -6.81
CA TYR A 63 -28.63 9.07 -7.09
C TYR A 63 -29.30 10.11 -8.00
N ASP A 64 -29.15 11.40 -7.68
CA ASP A 64 -29.73 12.50 -8.45
C ASP A 64 -29.14 12.58 -9.88
N GLU A 65 -27.86 12.21 -10.04
CA GLU A 65 -27.18 12.07 -11.34
C GLU A 65 -27.57 10.80 -12.12
N GLY A 66 -28.31 9.87 -11.50
CA GLY A 66 -28.71 8.59 -12.09
C GLY A 66 -27.63 7.51 -12.08
N LYS A 67 -26.50 7.72 -11.39
CA LYS A 67 -25.46 6.69 -11.17
C LYS A 67 -25.92 5.60 -10.20
N ILE A 68 -26.80 5.92 -9.25
CA ILE A 68 -27.50 4.92 -8.43
C ILE A 68 -28.89 4.73 -9.03
N ASN A 69 -29.19 3.50 -9.45
CA ASN A 69 -30.50 3.19 -10.03
C ASN A 69 -31.56 3.06 -8.93
N ASP A 70 -32.72 3.69 -9.12
CA ASP A 70 -33.78 3.72 -8.10
C ASP A 70 -34.34 2.33 -7.76
N MET A 71 -34.52 1.44 -8.74
CA MET A 71 -35.01 0.08 -8.49
C MET A 71 -34.00 -0.75 -7.69
N VAL A 72 -32.70 -0.54 -7.96
CA VAL A 72 -31.61 -1.18 -7.21
C VAL A 72 -31.58 -0.65 -5.78
N PHE A 73 -31.70 0.67 -5.61
CA PHE A 73 -31.75 1.32 -4.30
C PHE A 73 -32.92 0.81 -3.44
N GLU A 74 -34.13 0.76 -3.98
CA GLU A 74 -35.29 0.20 -3.28
C GLU A 74 -35.13 -1.28 -2.93
N GLY A 75 -34.52 -2.06 -3.82
CA GLY A 75 -34.21 -3.47 -3.60
C GLY A 75 -33.26 -3.66 -2.42
N ASN A 76 -32.19 -2.86 -2.38
CA ASN A 76 -31.19 -2.93 -1.31
C ASN A 76 -31.70 -2.42 0.02
N ILE A 77 -32.56 -1.38 0.04
CA ILE A 77 -33.26 -0.97 1.28
C ILE A 77 -34.07 -2.15 1.82
N LYS A 78 -34.92 -2.78 0.99
CA LYS A 78 -35.75 -3.92 1.42
C LYS A 78 -34.90 -5.07 1.95
N LYS A 79 -33.82 -5.43 1.23
CA LYS A 79 -32.93 -6.53 1.59
C LYS A 79 -32.26 -6.28 2.94
N VAL A 80 -31.56 -5.15 3.09
CA VAL A 80 -30.85 -4.83 4.34
C VAL A 80 -31.80 -4.76 5.55
N LEU A 81 -33.00 -4.19 5.37
CA LEU A 81 -34.01 -4.17 6.43
C LEU A 81 -34.45 -5.59 6.82
N LEU A 82 -34.67 -6.48 5.85
CA LEU A 82 -35.02 -7.87 6.10
C LEU A 82 -33.90 -8.62 6.84
N ASP A 83 -32.65 -8.45 6.40
CA ASP A 83 -31.48 -9.14 6.97
C ASP A 83 -31.23 -8.74 8.43
N GLN A 84 -31.54 -7.48 8.78
CA GLN A 84 -31.47 -6.97 10.15
C GLN A 84 -32.74 -7.26 10.97
N GLY A 85 -33.75 -7.93 10.40
CA GLY A 85 -35.03 -8.20 11.07
C GLY A 85 -35.83 -6.94 11.39
N LEU A 86 -35.67 -5.88 10.59
CA LEU A 86 -36.31 -4.58 10.79
C LEU A 86 -37.60 -4.49 9.97
N GLU A 87 -38.75 -4.44 10.66
CA GLU A 87 -40.08 -4.27 10.04
C GLU A 87 -40.38 -2.80 9.68
N ILE A 88 -39.53 -2.19 8.85
CA ILE A 88 -39.67 -0.78 8.43
C ILE A 88 -40.23 -0.71 7.00
N PRO A 89 -41.32 0.06 6.74
CA PRO A 89 -41.83 0.22 5.38
C PRO A 89 -40.82 0.86 4.42
N LEU A 90 -40.69 0.33 3.21
CA LEU A 90 -39.76 0.84 2.19
C LEU A 90 -39.93 2.34 1.95
N GLU A 91 -41.16 2.82 1.69
CA GLU A 91 -41.42 4.23 1.40
C GLU A 91 -40.93 5.15 2.53
N PHE A 92 -41.08 4.70 3.77
CA PHE A 92 -40.63 5.43 4.94
C PHE A 92 -39.09 5.47 5.00
N ALA A 93 -38.43 4.33 4.85
CA ALA A 93 -36.97 4.24 4.86
C ALA A 93 -36.33 5.04 3.71
N LYS A 94 -36.89 4.92 2.50
CA LYS A 94 -36.47 5.68 1.32
C LYS A 94 -36.59 7.18 1.55
N LYS A 95 -37.75 7.63 2.06
CA LYS A 95 -37.96 9.06 2.38
C LYS A 95 -36.96 9.57 3.41
N PHE A 96 -36.68 8.78 4.45
CA PHE A 96 -35.65 9.13 5.45
C PHE A 96 -34.27 9.30 4.81
N LEU A 97 -33.82 8.32 4.03
CA LEU A 97 -32.50 8.34 3.38
C LEU A 97 -32.35 9.50 2.38
N MET A 98 -33.44 9.90 1.71
CA MET A 98 -33.44 10.94 0.68
C MET A 98 -33.60 12.36 1.21
N GLU A 99 -34.45 12.56 2.21
CA GLU A 99 -34.86 13.90 2.65
C GLU A 99 -34.32 14.28 4.03
N VAL A 100 -34.13 13.31 4.94
CA VAL A 100 -33.77 13.56 6.34
C VAL A 100 -32.28 13.36 6.59
N SER A 101 -31.75 12.17 6.27
CA SER A 101 -30.34 11.81 6.54
C SER A 101 -29.32 12.82 5.98
N PRO A 102 -29.43 13.30 4.71
CA PRO A 102 -28.47 14.24 4.14
C PRO A 102 -28.38 15.58 4.87
N GLN A 103 -29.42 15.95 5.64
CA GLN A 103 -29.49 17.19 6.41
C GLN A 103 -29.19 16.96 7.90
N TRP A 104 -28.99 15.72 8.33
CA TRP A 104 -28.92 15.37 9.76
C TRP A 104 -27.90 16.20 10.53
N GLY A 105 -26.67 16.31 10.01
CA GLY A 105 -25.60 17.08 10.63
C GLY A 105 -25.86 18.60 10.63
N SER A 106 -26.35 19.16 9.51
CA SER A 106 -26.62 20.59 9.40
C SER A 106 -27.77 21.04 10.29
N LEU A 107 -28.79 20.20 10.47
CA LEU A 107 -29.93 20.50 11.35
C LEU A 107 -29.49 20.67 12.81
N ARG A 108 -28.55 19.85 13.28
CA ARG A 108 -28.02 19.98 14.65
C ARG A 108 -27.41 21.35 14.88
N ILE A 109 -26.65 21.86 13.91
CA ILE A 109 -26.03 23.20 13.96
C ILE A 109 -27.10 24.29 13.98
N GLU A 110 -28.15 24.14 13.17
CA GLU A 110 -29.25 25.10 13.12
C GLU A 110 -30.01 25.16 14.46
N PHE A 111 -30.30 24.00 15.07
CA PHE A 111 -31.04 23.92 16.34
C PHE A 111 -30.30 24.50 17.53
N ILE A 112 -28.96 24.46 17.54
CA ILE A 112 -28.17 25.13 18.59
C ILE A 112 -28.54 26.62 18.71
N SER A 113 -28.93 27.26 17.60
CA SER A 113 -29.29 28.69 17.57
C SER A 113 -30.76 29.00 17.87
N LYS A 114 -31.65 28.00 17.84
CA LYS A 114 -33.10 28.19 17.95
C LYS A 114 -33.64 27.68 19.29
N LYS A 115 -34.57 28.44 19.88
CA LYS A 115 -35.32 28.01 21.08
C LYS A 115 -36.65 27.39 20.66
N GLU A 116 -36.62 26.11 20.31
CA GLU A 116 -37.81 25.34 19.95
C GLU A 116 -38.31 24.48 21.12
N LYS A 117 -39.59 24.11 21.08
CA LYS A 117 -40.20 23.28 22.13
C LYS A 117 -40.00 21.81 21.80
N ILE A 118 -39.51 21.06 22.78
CA ILE A 118 -39.35 19.61 22.67
C ILE A 118 -40.57 18.84 23.19
N ASN A 119 -40.74 17.62 22.72
CA ASN A 119 -41.68 16.66 23.24
C ASN A 119 -41.11 16.00 24.52
N GLU A 120 -41.77 16.21 25.66
CA GLU A 120 -41.32 15.74 26.98
C GLU A 120 -41.26 14.20 27.08
N GLU A 121 -42.19 13.49 26.44
CA GLU A 121 -42.22 12.02 26.45
C GLU A 121 -41.03 11.44 25.69
N LEU A 122 -40.70 12.01 24.53
CA LEU A 122 -39.52 11.65 23.75
C LEU A 122 -38.24 11.92 24.53
N TYR A 123 -38.12 13.11 25.13
CA TYR A 123 -36.95 13.48 25.91
C TYR A 123 -36.69 12.49 27.06
N GLU A 124 -37.72 12.14 27.83
CA GLU A 124 -37.59 11.18 28.93
C GLU A 124 -37.25 9.76 28.46
N ASP A 125 -37.72 9.34 27.29
CA ASP A 125 -37.32 8.05 26.68
C ASP A 125 -35.86 8.05 26.22
N LEU A 126 -35.43 9.11 25.52
CA LEU A 126 -34.04 9.29 25.08
C LEU A 126 -33.11 9.31 26.30
N ARG A 127 -33.46 10.06 27.35
CA ARG A 127 -32.71 10.13 28.60
C ARG A 127 -32.49 8.74 29.21
N LYS A 128 -33.55 7.92 29.31
CA LYS A 128 -33.48 6.56 29.89
C LYS A 128 -32.66 5.58 29.06
N LYS A 129 -32.61 5.73 27.73
CA LYS A 129 -31.89 4.84 26.81
C LYS A 129 -30.49 5.33 26.47
N SER A 130 -30.16 6.58 26.81
CA SER A 130 -28.88 7.19 26.52
C SER A 130 -27.75 6.61 27.36
N ILE A 131 -26.51 6.72 26.86
CA ILE A 131 -25.32 6.40 27.65
C ILE A 131 -25.20 7.31 28.88
N TYR A 132 -25.80 8.51 28.84
CA TYR A 132 -25.76 9.49 29.93
C TYR A 132 -26.48 9.01 31.20
N SER A 133 -27.35 8.00 31.14
CA SER A 133 -28.00 7.44 32.33
C SER A 133 -27.08 6.58 33.20
N ASP A 134 -25.94 6.13 32.64
CA ASP A 134 -24.91 5.38 33.35
C ASP A 134 -23.56 6.09 33.18
N GLU A 135 -23.28 7.04 34.08
CA GLU A 135 -22.05 7.82 34.06
C GLU A 135 -20.78 6.95 34.11
N LYS A 136 -20.83 5.75 34.72
CA LYS A 136 -19.68 4.85 34.77
C LYS A 136 -19.43 4.17 33.44
N ALA A 137 -20.48 3.68 32.79
CA ALA A 137 -20.39 3.15 31.43
C ALA A 137 -19.96 4.24 30.43
N TRP A 138 -20.46 5.47 30.61
CA TRP A 138 -20.05 6.60 29.80
C TRP A 138 -18.57 6.94 29.99
N LEU A 139 -18.10 7.00 31.24
CA LEU A 139 -16.68 7.22 31.54
C LEU A 139 -15.81 6.13 30.90
N ALA A 140 -16.17 4.86 31.06
CA ALA A 140 -15.43 3.74 30.48
C ALA A 140 -15.29 3.87 28.95
N LYS A 141 -16.36 4.34 28.27
CA LYS A 141 -16.35 4.62 26.83
C LYS A 141 -15.49 5.84 26.47
N LEU A 142 -15.49 6.89 27.29
CA LEU A 142 -14.68 8.09 27.03
C LEU A 142 -13.18 7.80 27.14
N ILE A 143 -12.77 6.96 28.08
CA ILE A 143 -11.35 6.60 28.28
C ILE A 143 -10.90 5.40 27.45
N GLU A 144 -11.80 4.80 26.66
CA GLU A 144 -11.47 3.70 25.76
C GLU A 144 -10.33 4.14 24.82
N HIS A 145 -9.28 3.32 24.74
CA HIS A 145 -8.06 3.60 23.98
C HIS A 145 -7.30 4.89 24.37
N MET A 146 -7.41 5.34 25.62
CA MET A 146 -6.57 6.39 26.19
C MET A 146 -5.45 5.80 27.06
N THR A 147 -4.26 6.38 26.97
CA THR A 147 -3.16 6.10 27.90
C THR A 147 -3.36 6.87 29.21
N LEU A 148 -2.62 6.52 30.26
CA LEU A 148 -2.75 7.21 31.54
C LEU A 148 -2.24 8.66 31.47
N TYR A 149 -1.21 8.93 30.67
CA TYR A 149 -0.75 10.30 30.45
C TYR A 149 -1.79 11.15 29.70
N GLU A 150 -2.52 10.60 28.73
CA GLU A 150 -3.61 11.33 28.05
C GLU A 150 -4.78 11.61 28.99
N ILE A 151 -5.08 10.68 29.91
CA ILE A 151 -6.07 10.91 30.96
C ILE A 151 -5.61 12.05 31.88
N ASN A 152 -4.34 12.08 32.28
CA ASN A 152 -3.80 13.17 33.10
C ASN A 152 -3.81 14.52 32.36
N ASP A 153 -3.43 14.56 31.08
CA ASP A 153 -3.51 15.76 30.23
C ASP A 153 -4.94 16.29 30.18
N ALA A 154 -5.92 15.40 29.96
CA ALA A 154 -7.32 15.75 29.92
C ALA A 154 -7.82 16.32 31.26
N LEU A 155 -7.45 15.71 32.39
CA LEU A 155 -8.00 16.07 33.70
C LEU A 155 -7.29 17.24 34.37
N PHE A 156 -5.98 17.40 34.16
CA PHE A 156 -5.15 18.30 34.94
C PHE A 156 -4.45 19.36 34.09
N GLY A 157 -4.69 19.39 32.77
CA GLY A 157 -4.07 20.33 31.85
C GLY A 157 -2.56 20.13 31.74
N CYS A 158 -2.09 18.91 31.94
CA CYS A 158 -0.74 18.51 31.56
C CYS A 158 -0.60 18.58 30.03
N GLU A 159 0.64 18.75 29.54
CA GLU A 159 0.97 18.72 28.10
C GLU A 159 1.96 17.58 27.83
N ASP A 160 1.76 16.43 28.50
CA ASP A 160 2.70 15.32 28.45
C ASP A 160 2.66 14.61 27.09
N LYS A 161 1.47 14.43 26.49
CA LYS A 161 1.29 13.72 25.21
C LYS A 161 2.20 14.22 24.10
N ASP A 162 2.15 15.51 23.80
CA ASP A 162 2.89 16.09 22.67
C ASP A 162 4.41 15.95 22.87
N GLY A 163 4.87 16.12 24.12
CA GLY A 163 6.27 15.91 24.49
C GLY A 163 6.70 14.44 24.36
N ILE A 164 5.88 13.50 24.86
CA ILE A 164 6.13 12.06 24.80
C ILE A 164 6.18 11.59 23.35
N GLU A 165 5.16 11.88 22.55
CA GLU A 165 5.08 11.42 21.16
C GLU A 165 6.22 12.01 20.32
N LYS A 166 6.54 13.29 20.51
CA LYS A 166 7.70 13.92 19.86
C LYS A 166 9.02 13.22 20.23
N ASN A 167 9.26 12.93 21.50
CA ASN A 167 10.50 12.26 21.93
C ASN A 167 10.60 10.84 21.35
N ILE A 168 9.50 10.09 21.35
CA ILE A 168 9.41 8.75 20.74
C ILE A 168 9.74 8.84 19.24
N ILE A 169 9.10 9.75 18.52
CA ILE A 169 9.32 9.94 17.07
C ILE A 169 10.77 10.35 16.78
N GLU A 170 11.34 11.25 17.57
CA GLU A 170 12.74 11.70 17.42
C GLU A 170 13.73 10.55 17.60
N PHE A 171 13.50 9.69 18.60
CA PHE A 171 14.33 8.51 18.81
C PHE A 171 14.18 7.50 17.66
N ILE A 172 12.95 7.12 17.33
CA ILE A 172 12.67 6.07 16.33
C ILE A 172 13.16 6.48 14.95
N SER A 173 12.90 7.72 14.53
CA SER A 173 13.35 8.22 13.22
C SER A 173 14.88 8.21 13.08
N ARG A 174 15.62 8.49 14.16
CA ARG A 174 17.08 8.39 14.16
C ARG A 174 17.58 6.95 14.20
N PHE A 175 16.93 6.08 14.98
CA PHE A 175 17.30 4.68 15.06
C PHE A 175 17.06 3.95 13.73
N LEU A 176 15.99 4.31 13.01
CA LEU A 176 15.59 3.70 11.74
C LEU A 176 16.08 4.46 10.50
N ASP A 177 17.02 5.39 10.65
CA ASP A 177 17.59 6.14 9.52
C ASP A 177 18.34 5.22 8.54
N GLU A 178 17.92 5.23 7.27
CA GLU A 178 18.55 4.49 6.15
C GLU A 178 19.45 5.45 5.34
N ASP A 179 20.42 6.04 6.02
CA ASP A 179 21.40 7.01 5.50
C ASP A 179 20.76 8.27 4.90
N GLN A 180 19.62 8.74 5.44
CA GLN A 180 19.13 10.07 5.08
C GLN A 180 19.99 11.15 5.73
N THR A 181 20.32 10.93 7.00
CA THR A 181 21.08 11.87 7.80
C THR A 181 22.59 11.64 7.63
N THR A 182 23.37 12.70 7.75
CA THR A 182 24.84 12.63 7.66
C THR A 182 25.50 12.13 8.94
N MET A 183 24.80 12.21 10.07
CA MET A 183 25.28 11.75 11.37
C MET A 183 24.41 10.58 11.84
N HIS A 184 24.97 9.37 11.79
CA HIS A 184 24.27 8.18 12.24
C HIS A 184 24.18 8.13 13.77
N MET A 185 23.10 7.53 14.27
CA MET A 185 22.99 7.19 15.69
C MET A 185 24.09 6.16 16.05
N PRO A 186 24.89 6.40 17.10
CA PRO A 186 25.93 5.48 17.52
C PRO A 186 25.34 4.22 18.17
N ASN A 187 26.07 3.11 18.06
CA ASN A 187 25.79 1.81 18.69
C ASN A 187 24.49 1.11 18.25
N ARG A 188 23.94 1.43 17.07
CA ARG A 188 22.69 0.83 16.53
C ARG A 188 22.69 -0.69 16.52
N GLU A 189 23.86 -1.31 16.41
CA GLU A 189 24.07 -2.76 16.41
C GLU A 189 23.66 -3.44 17.72
N LEU A 190 23.53 -2.71 18.83
CA LEU A 190 23.04 -3.25 20.11
C LEU A 190 21.53 -3.54 20.09
N GLY A 191 20.80 -3.03 19.10
CA GLY A 191 19.35 -3.14 19.01
C GLY A 191 18.60 -1.98 19.67
N MET A 192 17.33 -1.80 19.27
CA MET A 192 16.59 -0.57 19.55
C MET A 192 16.47 -0.22 21.04
N PHE A 193 16.11 -1.19 21.90
CA PHE A 193 15.92 -0.89 23.33
C PHE A 193 17.24 -0.66 24.09
N GLU A 194 18.31 -1.39 23.74
CA GLU A 194 19.64 -1.17 24.34
C GLU A 194 20.19 0.21 23.97
N VAL A 195 20.03 0.63 22.72
CA VAL A 195 20.41 1.96 22.28
C VAL A 195 19.54 3.03 22.92
N PHE A 196 18.25 2.76 23.09
CA PHE A 196 17.36 3.66 23.82
C PHE A 196 17.83 3.91 25.26
N LYS A 197 18.28 2.86 25.96
CA LYS A 197 18.87 3.00 27.31
C LYS A 197 20.06 3.95 27.32
N LEU A 198 20.93 3.86 26.32
CA LEU A 198 22.06 4.79 26.16
C LEU A 198 21.59 6.21 25.81
N PHE A 199 20.60 6.33 24.93
CA PHE A 199 20.06 7.61 24.46
C PHE A 199 19.43 8.43 25.59
N GLU A 200 18.60 7.81 26.44
CA GLU A 200 17.95 8.45 27.58
C GLU A 200 18.79 8.43 28.88
N ASN A 201 20.01 7.85 28.84
CA ASN A 201 20.81 7.56 30.04
C ASN A 201 19.99 6.81 31.12
N PHE A 202 19.26 5.79 30.67
CA PHE A 202 18.34 4.99 31.47
C PHE A 202 19.04 3.73 31.98
N ALA A 203 19.35 3.72 33.28
CA ALA A 203 19.99 2.59 33.95
C ALA A 203 18.99 1.46 34.25
N TYR A 204 18.91 0.48 33.35
CA TYR A 204 18.12 -0.74 33.51
C TYR A 204 18.87 -1.95 32.95
N GLU A 205 18.98 -3.01 33.77
CA GLU A 205 19.78 -4.19 33.45
C GLU A 205 19.01 -5.24 32.64
N GLY A 206 17.68 -5.23 32.67
CA GLY A 206 16.83 -6.18 31.95
C GLY A 206 16.63 -5.84 30.47
N ASP A 207 15.93 -6.74 29.77
CA ASP A 207 15.51 -6.57 28.38
C ASP A 207 14.18 -5.82 28.26
N ALA A 208 13.75 -5.53 27.02
CA ALA A 208 12.52 -4.81 26.74
C ALA A 208 11.28 -5.55 27.29
N ALA A 209 11.24 -6.88 27.19
CA ALA A 209 10.10 -7.67 27.66
C ALA A 209 9.92 -7.59 29.18
N SER A 210 11.02 -7.73 29.93
CA SER A 210 11.04 -7.58 31.39
C SER A 210 10.63 -6.16 31.80
N TYR A 211 11.10 -5.15 31.08
CA TYR A 211 10.73 -3.76 31.34
C TYR A 211 9.24 -3.49 31.11
N VAL A 212 8.67 -4.00 30.01
CA VAL A 212 7.25 -3.86 29.68
C VAL A 212 6.38 -4.50 30.77
N GLU A 213 6.75 -5.69 31.23
CA GLU A 213 6.02 -6.37 32.32
C GLU A 213 6.09 -5.59 33.64
N GLU A 214 7.28 -5.10 34.01
CA GLU A 214 7.44 -4.20 35.16
C GLU A 214 6.62 -2.91 35.03
N ALA A 215 6.56 -2.33 33.83
CA ALA A 215 5.83 -1.09 33.58
C ALA A 215 4.32 -1.29 33.72
N PHE A 216 3.77 -2.38 33.17
CA PHE A 216 2.37 -2.73 33.34
C PHE A 216 2.02 -2.96 34.81
N ASN A 217 2.91 -3.63 35.55
CA ASN A 217 2.74 -3.82 36.99
C ASN A 217 2.79 -2.50 37.76
N LYS A 218 3.65 -1.55 37.38
CA LYS A 218 3.73 -0.20 38.00
C LYS A 218 2.50 0.66 37.67
N LEU A 219 1.90 0.52 36.49
CA LEU A 219 0.69 1.25 36.07
C LEU A 219 -0.61 0.61 36.57
N HIS A 220 -0.54 -0.60 37.12
CA HIS A 220 -1.69 -1.42 37.55
C HIS A 220 -2.67 -1.74 36.40
N ILE A 221 -2.11 -2.06 35.21
CA ILE A 221 -2.92 -2.47 34.04
C ILE A 221 -3.58 -3.83 34.30
N LYS A 222 -4.87 -3.95 33.98
CA LYS A 222 -5.61 -5.23 34.10
C LYS A 222 -5.71 -5.97 32.78
N ASP A 223 -6.00 -5.25 31.71
CA ASP A 223 -6.13 -5.78 30.35
C ASP A 223 -4.91 -5.38 29.52
N PHE A 224 -3.97 -6.32 29.38
CA PHE A 224 -2.70 -6.07 28.70
C PHE A 224 -2.88 -5.96 27.19
N GLU A 225 -3.78 -6.77 26.61
CA GLU A 225 -4.00 -6.84 25.16
C GLU A 225 -4.63 -5.54 24.65
N SER A 226 -5.67 -5.05 25.33
CA SER A 226 -6.28 -3.75 25.02
C SER A 226 -5.28 -2.60 25.17
N TYR A 227 -4.40 -2.66 26.17
CA TYR A 227 -3.41 -1.61 26.39
C TYR A 227 -2.28 -1.63 25.35
N PHE A 228 -1.87 -2.82 24.90
CA PHE A 228 -0.98 -2.95 23.73
C PHE A 228 -1.61 -2.33 22.48
N VAL A 229 -2.87 -2.67 22.17
CA VAL A 229 -3.59 -2.08 21.04
C VAL A 229 -3.62 -0.55 21.16
N THR A 230 -3.90 -0.03 22.35
CA THR A 230 -3.91 1.42 22.59
C THR A 230 -2.59 2.08 22.19
N HIS A 231 -1.44 1.53 22.62
CA HIS A 231 -0.13 2.08 22.28
C HIS A 231 0.27 1.89 20.81
N LEU A 232 -0.01 0.71 20.24
CA LEU A 232 0.30 0.39 18.85
C LEU A 232 -0.44 1.31 17.89
N LEU A 233 -1.66 1.73 18.24
CA LEU A 233 -2.48 2.58 17.38
C LEU A 233 -2.14 4.08 17.45
N LYS A 234 -1.45 4.57 18.48
CA LYS A 234 -1.09 6.01 18.58
C LYS A 234 -0.10 6.45 17.50
N LEU A 235 0.89 5.61 17.18
CA LEU A 235 1.82 5.83 16.07
C LEU A 235 1.87 4.57 15.21
N HIS A 236 0.71 4.20 14.66
CA HIS A 236 0.54 2.95 13.93
C HIS A 236 1.43 2.88 12.70
N GLY A 237 1.73 4.01 12.03
CA GLY A 237 2.66 4.07 10.91
C GLY A 237 4.06 3.60 11.31
N TRP A 238 4.60 4.14 12.40
CA TRP A 238 5.88 3.68 12.94
C TRP A 238 5.84 2.24 13.44
N ALA A 239 4.77 1.85 14.16
CA ALA A 239 4.62 0.49 14.65
C ALA A 239 4.58 -0.53 13.50
N GLY A 240 3.84 -0.25 12.43
CA GLY A 240 3.72 -1.16 11.29
C GLY A 240 4.99 -1.23 10.44
N PHE A 241 5.80 -0.16 10.39
CA PHE A 241 7.12 -0.21 9.76
C PHE A 241 8.13 -1.05 10.58
N ILE A 242 8.12 -0.89 11.92
CA ILE A 242 8.94 -1.73 12.82
C ILE A 242 8.51 -3.20 12.70
N LYS A 243 7.21 -3.46 12.68
CA LYS A 243 6.65 -4.81 12.46
C LYS A 243 7.15 -5.41 11.15
N TYR A 244 7.00 -4.68 10.04
CA TYR A 244 7.48 -5.08 8.71
C TYR A 244 8.97 -5.48 8.76
N ARG A 245 9.83 -4.61 9.29
CA ARG A 245 11.27 -4.90 9.41
C ARG A 245 11.54 -6.13 10.26
N SER A 246 10.86 -6.26 11.40
CA SER A 246 11.11 -7.33 12.36
C SER A 246 10.68 -8.72 11.86
N GLU A 247 9.68 -8.78 10.98
CA GLU A 247 9.13 -10.03 10.46
C GLU A 247 9.75 -10.46 9.13
N ASP A 248 10.59 -9.62 8.49
CA ASP A 248 11.37 -10.01 7.32
C ASP A 248 12.79 -10.46 7.72
N PRO A 249 13.07 -11.78 7.72
CA PRO A 249 14.36 -12.32 8.14
C PRO A 249 15.51 -11.96 7.19
N ASP A 250 15.22 -11.54 5.95
CA ASP A 250 16.22 -11.17 4.96
C ASP A 250 16.46 -9.65 4.88
N ASN A 251 15.80 -8.87 5.74
CA ASN A 251 16.00 -7.43 5.79
C ASN A 251 17.40 -7.11 6.35
N VAL A 252 18.28 -6.59 5.50
CA VAL A 252 19.68 -6.30 5.85
C VAL A 252 19.77 -5.33 7.04
N SER A 253 19.00 -4.24 7.01
CA SER A 253 19.00 -3.25 8.10
C SER A 253 18.49 -3.84 9.41
N GLN A 254 17.58 -4.82 9.38
CA GLN A 254 17.13 -5.55 10.57
C GLN A 254 18.20 -6.50 11.11
N GLN A 255 18.96 -7.17 10.24
CA GLN A 255 20.06 -8.05 10.66
C GLN A 255 21.21 -7.26 11.29
N GLU A 256 21.49 -6.06 10.78
CA GLU A 256 22.54 -5.19 11.32
C GLU A 256 22.05 -4.38 12.54
N TYR A 257 20.82 -3.88 12.51
CA TYR A 257 20.24 -2.97 13.50
C TYR A 257 18.84 -3.48 13.94
N PRO A 258 18.78 -4.46 14.84
CA PRO A 258 17.52 -5.13 15.17
C PRO A 258 16.55 -4.19 15.90
N SER A 259 15.29 -4.25 15.48
CA SER A 259 14.15 -3.58 16.14
C SER A 259 12.94 -4.50 16.17
N THR A 260 12.19 -4.46 17.26
CA THR A 260 10.96 -5.25 17.43
C THR A 260 9.83 -4.42 18.02
N LEU A 261 8.58 -4.90 17.91
CA LEU A 261 7.46 -4.25 18.57
C LEU A 261 7.59 -4.26 20.10
N ILE A 262 8.25 -5.25 20.70
CA ILE A 262 8.44 -5.26 22.16
C ILE A 262 9.44 -4.18 22.61
N ASP A 263 10.50 -3.93 21.82
CA ASP A 263 11.41 -2.80 22.04
C ASP A 263 10.65 -1.47 21.94
N TYR A 264 9.79 -1.33 20.93
CA TYR A 264 8.95 -0.15 20.74
C TYR A 264 8.03 0.08 21.94
N MET A 265 7.39 -0.97 22.45
CA MET A 265 6.57 -0.91 23.65
C MET A 265 7.39 -0.49 24.88
N GLY A 266 8.62 -0.99 25.02
CA GLY A 266 9.53 -0.58 26.08
C GLY A 266 9.84 0.93 26.04
N VAL A 267 10.12 1.47 24.85
CA VAL A 267 10.32 2.93 24.64
C VAL A 267 9.09 3.73 25.03
N ARG A 268 7.90 3.32 24.57
CA ARG A 268 6.64 4.04 24.88
C ARG A 268 6.34 4.05 26.37
N LEU A 269 6.44 2.89 27.01
CA LEU A 269 6.11 2.74 28.42
C LEU A 269 7.14 3.43 29.33
N TYR A 270 8.38 3.59 28.88
CA TYR A 270 9.36 4.41 29.59
C TYR A 270 8.91 5.87 29.67
N TYR A 271 8.52 6.46 28.55
CA TYR A 271 8.08 7.86 28.54
C TYR A 271 6.76 8.04 29.30
N GLU A 272 5.84 7.08 29.21
CA GLU A 272 4.62 7.11 30.02
C GLU A 272 4.94 7.08 31.52
N LEU A 273 5.72 6.11 31.99
CA LEU A 273 6.11 6.04 33.41
C LEU A 273 6.84 7.30 33.88
N LYS A 274 7.70 7.87 33.03
CA LYS A 274 8.43 9.11 33.32
C LYS A 274 7.49 10.31 33.49
N ALA A 275 6.45 10.40 32.67
CA ALA A 275 5.44 11.44 32.75
C ALA A 275 4.53 11.27 33.97
N VAL A 276 3.93 10.09 34.14
CA VAL A 276 2.90 9.90 35.19
C VAL A 276 3.47 9.88 36.61
N LYS A 277 4.77 9.61 36.79
CA LYS A 277 5.41 9.49 38.12
C LYS A 277 5.19 10.69 39.06
N ASN A 278 5.09 11.90 38.50
CA ASN A 278 4.89 13.13 39.29
C ASN A 278 3.47 13.71 39.13
N ASN A 279 2.61 13.02 38.37
CA ASN A 279 1.25 13.46 38.13
C ASN A 279 0.37 13.11 39.33
N ARG A 280 -0.78 13.79 39.43
CA ARG A 280 -1.75 13.57 40.52
C ARG A 280 -2.28 12.14 40.54
N VAL A 281 -2.31 11.50 39.38
CA VAL A 281 -2.70 10.11 39.18
C VAL A 281 -1.57 9.40 38.46
N SER A 282 -0.93 8.46 39.17
CA SER A 282 0.23 7.70 38.68
C SER A 282 -0.14 6.27 38.25
N THR A 283 -1.31 5.76 38.64
CA THR A 283 -1.81 4.42 38.28
C THR A 283 -3.28 4.43 37.85
N PHE A 284 -3.72 3.39 37.14
CA PHE A 284 -5.15 3.24 36.78
C PHE A 284 -6.05 2.99 37.99
N GLU A 285 -5.53 2.45 39.09
CA GLU A 285 -6.29 2.29 40.33
C GLU A 285 -6.50 3.63 41.05
N GLU A 286 -5.47 4.48 41.09
CA GLU A 286 -5.60 5.86 41.58
C GLU A 286 -6.56 6.67 40.71
N PHE A 287 -6.53 6.49 39.39
CA PHE A 287 -7.49 7.10 38.48
C PHE A 287 -8.92 6.66 38.83
N ALA A 288 -9.14 5.35 38.99
CA ALA A 288 -10.46 4.82 39.33
C ALA A 288 -10.96 5.35 40.67
N ALA A 289 -10.09 5.52 41.67
CA ALA A 289 -10.44 6.14 42.95
C ALA A 289 -10.82 7.62 42.77
N TYR A 290 -9.97 8.40 42.08
CA TYR A 290 -10.21 9.81 41.80
C TYR A 290 -11.52 10.04 41.02
N ALA A 291 -11.79 9.20 40.01
CA ALA A 291 -12.97 9.28 39.18
C ALA A 291 -14.26 8.94 39.94
N ASN A 292 -14.22 8.03 40.91
CA ASN A 292 -15.38 7.76 41.76
C ASN A 292 -15.76 8.96 42.65
N ASP A 293 -14.78 9.74 43.10
CA ASP A 293 -15.00 10.90 43.96
C ASP A 293 -15.39 12.16 43.17
N ASN A 294 -15.04 12.25 41.87
CA ASN A 294 -15.16 13.46 41.04
C ASN A 294 -15.80 13.19 39.66
N LEU A 295 -16.74 12.25 39.59
CA LEU A 295 -17.22 11.67 38.31
C LEU A 295 -17.70 12.72 37.30
N SER A 296 -18.54 13.69 37.71
CA SER A 296 -19.07 14.69 36.79
C SER A 296 -17.99 15.61 36.23
N ASP A 297 -17.02 15.99 37.06
CA ASP A 297 -15.89 16.83 36.63
C ASP A 297 -14.98 16.08 35.66
N VAL A 298 -14.65 14.82 35.97
CA VAL A 298 -13.83 13.94 35.12
C VAL A 298 -14.46 13.78 33.73
N ILE A 299 -15.76 13.55 33.66
CA ILE A 299 -16.49 13.45 32.39
C ILE A 299 -16.39 14.77 31.61
N LEU A 300 -16.64 15.92 32.25
CA LEU A 300 -16.55 17.23 31.60
C LEU A 300 -15.15 17.52 31.05
N GLN A 301 -14.10 17.24 31.82
CA GLN A 301 -12.72 17.43 31.37
C GLN A 301 -12.37 16.52 30.17
N LEU A 302 -12.83 15.27 30.18
CA LEU A 302 -12.66 14.35 29.05
C LEU A 302 -13.42 14.81 27.79
N LEU A 303 -14.64 15.31 27.95
CA LEU A 303 -15.42 15.88 26.85
C LEU A 303 -14.75 17.15 26.29
N LYS A 304 -14.19 18.00 27.16
CA LYS A 304 -13.41 19.17 26.76
C LYS A 304 -12.20 18.75 25.92
N HIS A 305 -11.42 17.79 26.41
CA HIS A 305 -10.23 17.29 25.73
C HIS A 305 -10.54 16.70 24.34
N LYS A 306 -11.68 16.02 24.20
CA LYS A 306 -12.12 15.47 22.90
C LYS A 306 -12.89 16.45 22.01
N ASN A 307 -12.99 17.73 22.40
CA ASN A 307 -13.77 18.76 21.70
C ASN A 307 -15.26 18.41 21.51
N LEU A 308 -15.86 17.77 22.52
CA LEU A 308 -17.27 17.35 22.52
C LEU A 308 -18.18 18.26 23.37
N LEU A 309 -17.63 19.26 24.07
CA LEU A 309 -18.43 20.21 24.84
C LEU A 309 -19.01 21.34 23.98
N PHE A 310 -20.20 21.80 24.35
CA PHE A 310 -20.75 23.05 23.83
C PHE A 310 -19.94 24.25 24.33
N GLY A 311 -19.88 25.32 23.53
CA GLY A 311 -19.22 26.58 23.93
C GLY A 311 -19.73 27.12 25.26
N VAL A 312 -21.05 27.06 25.52
CA VAL A 312 -21.64 27.52 26.79
C VAL A 312 -21.13 26.70 27.98
N ALA A 313 -21.00 25.37 27.84
CA ALA A 313 -20.47 24.53 28.90
C ALA A 313 -18.97 24.78 29.14
N LEU A 314 -18.24 25.20 28.09
CA LEU A 314 -16.86 25.64 28.21
C LEU A 314 -16.77 26.96 29.00
N ASP A 315 -17.61 27.94 28.67
CA ASP A 315 -17.69 29.23 29.37
C ASP A 315 -18.04 29.01 30.86
N GLU A 316 -19.01 28.16 31.17
CA GLU A 316 -19.40 27.85 32.56
C GLU A 316 -18.30 27.13 33.35
N LEU A 317 -17.50 26.28 32.68
CA LEU A 317 -16.31 25.67 33.29
C LEU A 317 -15.24 26.73 33.62
N GLU A 318 -15.06 27.71 32.74
CA GLU A 318 -14.12 28.83 32.98
C GLU A 318 -14.60 29.75 34.12
N ASP A 319 -15.92 29.93 34.24
CA ASP A 319 -16.56 30.68 35.31
C ASP A 319 -16.61 29.94 36.67
N ASN A 320 -16.10 28.71 36.74
CA ASN A 320 -16.08 27.84 37.94
C ASN A 320 -17.49 27.52 38.49
N GLU A 321 -18.47 27.35 37.61
CA GLU A 321 -19.79 26.83 38.00
C GLU A 321 -19.69 25.35 38.47
N PRO A 322 -20.63 24.85 39.30
CA PRO A 322 -20.55 23.48 39.80
C PRO A 322 -20.58 22.43 38.67
N SER A 323 -19.59 21.53 38.62
CA SER A 323 -19.47 20.50 37.56
C SER A 323 -20.72 19.62 37.41
N THR A 324 -21.46 19.37 38.49
CA THR A 324 -22.73 18.62 38.45
C THR A 324 -23.84 19.37 37.70
N LYS A 325 -23.88 20.70 37.81
CA LYS A 325 -24.81 21.56 37.08
C LYS A 325 -24.42 21.60 35.60
N ILE A 326 -23.15 21.90 35.30
CA ILE A 326 -22.66 22.00 33.91
C ILE A 326 -22.90 20.69 33.17
N LEU A 327 -22.59 19.54 33.80
CA LEU A 327 -22.82 18.24 33.17
C LEU A 327 -24.31 17.98 32.94
N ALA A 328 -25.17 18.32 33.90
CA ALA A 328 -26.62 18.18 33.73
C ALA A 328 -27.16 19.05 32.60
N ASP A 329 -26.68 20.30 32.49
CA ASP A 329 -27.06 21.23 31.42
C ASP A 329 -26.51 20.77 30.05
N HIS A 330 -25.29 20.24 30.00
CA HIS A 330 -24.70 19.64 28.80
C HIS A 330 -25.51 18.42 28.32
N ILE A 331 -25.83 17.48 29.23
CA ILE A 331 -26.68 16.31 28.92
C ILE A 331 -28.06 16.76 28.45
N TYR A 332 -28.67 17.75 29.13
CA TYR A 332 -29.94 18.31 28.71
C TYR A 332 -29.86 18.85 27.29
N ASN A 333 -28.83 19.64 26.96
CA ASN A 333 -28.65 20.21 25.62
C ASN A 333 -28.43 19.13 24.55
N GLU A 334 -27.60 18.12 24.81
CA GLU A 334 -27.39 16.98 23.88
C GLU A 334 -28.70 16.24 23.59
N LEU A 335 -29.44 15.87 24.63
CA LEU A 335 -30.73 15.18 24.50
C LEU A 335 -31.82 16.08 23.90
N HIS A 336 -31.78 17.38 24.17
CA HIS A 336 -32.68 18.37 23.58
C HIS A 336 -32.47 18.48 22.07
N LEU A 337 -31.21 18.54 21.61
CA LEU A 337 -30.89 18.54 20.18
C LEU A 337 -31.31 17.23 19.52
N ASP A 338 -31.05 16.08 20.14
CA ASP A 338 -31.50 14.78 19.63
C ASP A 338 -33.03 14.74 19.49
N ALA A 339 -33.77 15.23 20.48
CA ALA A 339 -35.23 15.31 20.45
C ALA A 339 -35.74 16.22 19.32
N LEU A 340 -35.13 17.39 19.12
CA LEU A 340 -35.48 18.30 18.01
C LEU A 340 -35.19 17.66 16.65
N GLN A 341 -34.06 16.97 16.49
CA GLN A 341 -33.74 16.25 15.26
C GLN A 341 -34.82 15.21 14.93
N ILE A 342 -35.27 14.43 15.91
CA ILE A 342 -36.34 13.44 15.71
C ILE A 342 -37.68 14.11 15.41
N GLN A 343 -38.03 15.19 16.10
CA GLN A 343 -39.27 15.94 15.85
C GLN A 343 -39.31 16.51 14.43
N HIS A 344 -38.25 17.20 14.02
CA HIS A 344 -38.14 17.74 12.67
C HIS A 344 -38.12 16.63 11.61
N SER A 345 -37.44 15.51 11.90
CA SER A 345 -37.52 14.32 11.04
C SER A 345 -38.97 13.86 10.87
N ASN A 346 -39.79 13.91 11.93
CA ASN A 346 -41.21 13.55 11.83
C ASN A 346 -42.05 14.57 11.03
N GLU A 347 -41.70 15.85 11.02
CA GLU A 347 -42.38 16.86 10.20
C GLU A 347 -42.22 16.54 8.71
N VAL A 348 -41.02 16.07 8.33
CA VAL A 348 -40.71 15.60 6.97
C VAL A 348 -41.37 14.25 6.71
N LEU A 349 -41.15 13.26 7.58
CA LEU A 349 -41.60 11.88 7.37
C LEU A 349 -43.12 11.70 7.51
N GLN A 350 -43.78 12.58 8.27
CA GLN A 350 -45.21 12.52 8.60
C GLN A 350 -45.63 11.15 9.17
N SER A 351 -44.81 10.60 10.07
CA SER A 351 -45.08 9.31 10.71
C SER A 351 -46.26 9.40 11.66
N LYS A 352 -47.05 8.32 11.73
CA LYS A 352 -48.12 8.14 12.72
C LYS A 352 -47.62 7.48 14.01
N LEU A 353 -46.38 7.01 14.02
CA LEU A 353 -45.78 6.34 15.18
C LEU A 353 -45.54 7.36 16.30
N PRO A 354 -45.58 6.92 17.57
CA PRO A 354 -45.05 7.70 18.68
C PRO A 354 -43.61 8.12 18.40
N LEU A 355 -43.22 9.33 18.82
CA LEU A 355 -41.87 9.85 18.57
C LEU A 355 -40.77 8.96 19.20
N THR A 356 -41.08 8.29 20.30
CA THR A 356 -40.18 7.35 20.99
C THR A 356 -39.88 6.11 20.15
N GLU A 357 -40.88 5.55 19.47
CA GLU A 357 -40.69 4.45 18.51
C GLU A 357 -39.97 4.94 17.25
N LEU A 358 -40.33 6.13 16.77
CA LEU A 358 -39.66 6.77 15.62
C LEU A 358 -38.17 6.97 15.87
N ALA A 359 -37.76 7.36 17.08
CA ALA A 359 -36.36 7.54 17.45
C ALA A 359 -35.55 6.24 17.32
N VAL A 360 -36.13 5.12 17.72
CA VAL A 360 -35.49 3.79 17.58
C VAL A 360 -35.32 3.44 16.11
N ILE A 361 -36.36 3.63 15.30
CA ILE A 361 -36.35 3.35 13.85
C ILE A 361 -35.31 4.22 13.14
N ILE A 362 -35.27 5.52 13.42
CA ILE A 362 -34.30 6.45 12.82
C ILE A 362 -32.88 6.04 13.18
N LYS A 363 -32.62 5.69 14.45
CA LYS A 363 -31.30 5.21 14.88
C LYS A 363 -30.88 3.96 14.09
N GLN A 364 -31.76 2.97 13.98
CA GLN A 364 -31.51 1.74 13.22
C GLN A 364 -31.23 2.04 11.74
N LEU A 365 -32.03 2.90 11.09
CA LEU A 365 -31.79 3.30 9.70
C LEU A 365 -30.43 3.99 9.52
N ARG A 366 -30.01 4.85 10.46
CA ARG A 366 -28.71 5.52 10.41
C ARG A 366 -27.52 4.57 10.61
N GLU A 367 -27.70 3.49 11.37
CA GLU A 367 -26.66 2.46 11.51
C GLU A 367 -26.43 1.71 10.19
N GLU A 368 -27.46 1.64 9.34
CA GLU A 368 -27.48 0.89 8.08
C GLU A 368 -27.23 1.76 6.83
N GLU A 369 -27.47 3.07 6.90
CA GLU A 369 -27.52 3.96 5.74
C GLU A 369 -26.26 3.92 4.87
N GLY A 370 -25.07 3.90 5.49
CA GLY A 370 -23.80 3.90 4.76
C GLY A 370 -23.62 2.65 3.91
N TYR A 371 -24.01 1.49 4.45
CA TYR A 371 -23.94 0.21 3.72
C TYR A 371 -25.02 0.12 2.63
N ILE A 372 -26.25 0.58 2.89
CA ILE A 372 -27.33 0.64 1.89
C ILE A 372 -26.89 1.47 0.69
N TRP A 373 -26.33 2.66 0.93
CA TRP A 373 -25.88 3.56 -0.13
C TRP A 373 -24.72 2.96 -0.94
N LEU A 374 -23.68 2.48 -0.27
CA LEU A 374 -22.53 1.84 -0.90
C LEU A 374 -22.97 0.65 -1.77
N LYS A 375 -23.75 -0.27 -1.21
CA LYS A 375 -24.25 -1.46 -1.91
C LYS A 375 -25.09 -1.07 -3.13
N SER A 376 -25.89 -0.01 -3.03
CA SER A 376 -26.73 0.45 -4.15
C SER A 376 -25.91 1.04 -5.30
N LEU A 377 -24.80 1.73 -5.01
CA LEU A 377 -23.86 2.18 -6.02
C LEU A 377 -23.16 0.99 -6.69
N GLU A 378 -22.63 0.07 -5.89
CA GLU A 378 -21.97 -1.14 -6.36
C GLU A 378 -22.90 -2.00 -7.24
N ASP A 379 -24.12 -2.28 -6.78
CA ASP A 379 -25.08 -3.12 -7.51
C ASP A 379 -25.58 -2.46 -8.80
N THR A 380 -25.63 -1.13 -8.84
CA THR A 380 -25.94 -0.42 -10.08
C THR A 380 -24.84 -0.65 -11.12
N TYR A 381 -23.58 -0.57 -10.70
CA TYR A 381 -22.44 -0.92 -11.57
C TYR A 381 -22.45 -2.39 -11.96
N ILE A 382 -22.66 -3.31 -11.01
CA ILE A 382 -22.74 -4.75 -11.29
C ILE A 382 -23.80 -5.03 -12.35
N ASN A 383 -25.02 -4.53 -12.16
CA ASN A 383 -26.11 -4.75 -13.11
C ASN A 383 -25.81 -4.16 -14.49
N HIS A 384 -25.18 -2.98 -14.56
CA HIS A 384 -24.76 -2.39 -15.83
C HIS A 384 -23.76 -3.27 -16.58
N TYR A 385 -22.64 -3.61 -15.93
CA TYR A 385 -21.55 -4.34 -16.59
C TYR A 385 -21.86 -5.82 -16.83
N VAL A 386 -22.63 -6.48 -15.94
CA VAL A 386 -23.16 -7.82 -16.22
C VAL A 386 -23.97 -7.79 -17.51
N ASN A 387 -24.84 -6.80 -17.70
CA ASN A 387 -25.62 -6.69 -18.92
C ASN A 387 -24.74 -6.45 -20.15
N GLU A 388 -23.74 -5.60 -20.07
CA GLU A 388 -22.86 -5.28 -21.19
C GLU A 388 -21.93 -6.42 -21.61
N ILE A 389 -21.35 -7.16 -20.65
CA ILE A 389 -20.43 -8.28 -20.90
C ILE A 389 -21.16 -9.51 -21.45
N THR A 390 -22.40 -9.75 -20.99
CA THR A 390 -23.16 -10.95 -21.34
C THR A 390 -23.89 -10.83 -22.68
N LYS A 391 -24.10 -9.61 -23.20
CA LYS A 391 -24.75 -9.36 -24.51
C LYS A 391 -23.93 -9.78 -25.72
N VAL A 392 -22.62 -9.99 -25.57
CA VAL A 392 -21.72 -10.21 -26.71
C VAL A 392 -21.53 -11.69 -27.00
N GLU A 393 -21.77 -12.05 -28.26
CA GLU A 393 -21.32 -13.31 -28.85
C GLU A 393 -19.97 -13.09 -29.57
N PRO A 394 -18.87 -13.68 -29.07
CA PRO A 394 -17.55 -13.48 -29.66
C PRO A 394 -17.48 -14.13 -31.04
N LYS A 395 -16.93 -13.41 -32.01
CA LYS A 395 -16.67 -13.92 -33.36
C LYS A 395 -15.27 -14.51 -33.42
N PRO A 396 -15.04 -15.57 -34.23
CA PRO A 396 -13.70 -16.09 -34.45
C PRO A 396 -12.82 -14.98 -35.07
N GLU A 397 -11.72 -14.65 -34.40
CA GLU A 397 -10.81 -13.61 -34.83
C GLU A 397 -9.92 -14.09 -35.99
N LYS A 398 -9.53 -13.16 -36.87
CA LYS A 398 -8.55 -13.43 -37.93
C LYS A 398 -7.16 -13.53 -37.31
N GLN A 399 -6.25 -14.24 -37.98
CA GLN A 399 -4.86 -14.33 -37.54
C GLN A 399 -4.26 -12.93 -37.33
N ALA A 400 -3.80 -12.68 -36.10
CA ALA A 400 -3.19 -11.42 -35.71
C ALA A 400 -1.82 -11.25 -36.36
N LEU A 401 -1.46 -10.00 -36.70
CA LEU A 401 -0.12 -9.63 -37.12
C LEU A 401 0.87 -9.70 -35.94
N ALA A 402 0.41 -9.28 -34.76
CA ALA A 402 1.16 -9.34 -33.52
C ALA A 402 0.21 -9.47 -32.32
N SER A 403 0.69 -10.11 -31.26
CA SER A 403 0.02 -10.07 -29.95
C SER A 403 0.76 -9.14 -29.00
N ALA A 404 0.03 -8.55 -28.07
CA ALA A 404 0.57 -7.64 -27.08
C ALA A 404 0.00 -7.91 -25.69
N THR A 405 0.82 -8.44 -24.79
CA THR A 405 0.46 -8.53 -23.38
C THR A 405 0.80 -7.23 -22.69
N PHE A 406 -0.17 -6.58 -22.08
CA PHE A 406 0.03 -5.43 -21.22
C PHE A 406 -0.03 -5.84 -19.74
N CYS A 407 0.57 -5.04 -18.87
CA CYS A 407 0.20 -5.08 -17.45
C CYS A 407 -1.33 -4.88 -17.32
N LEU A 408 -1.95 -5.56 -16.36
CA LEU A 408 -3.37 -5.43 -16.03
C LEU A 408 -3.77 -4.04 -15.52
N ASP A 409 -2.81 -3.12 -15.34
CA ASP A 409 -2.99 -1.73 -14.93
C ASP A 409 -4.11 -1.01 -15.72
N VAL A 410 -4.99 -0.33 -14.98
CA VAL A 410 -6.17 0.34 -15.54
C VAL A 410 -5.83 1.39 -16.59
N ARG A 411 -4.64 2.03 -16.48
CA ARG A 411 -4.17 3.07 -17.40
C ARG A 411 -3.78 2.53 -18.77
N SER A 412 -3.65 1.20 -18.91
CA SER A 412 -3.36 0.58 -20.21
C SER A 412 -4.61 0.37 -21.07
N GLU A 413 -5.81 0.61 -20.52
CA GLU A 413 -7.10 0.36 -21.18
C GLU A 413 -7.26 1.12 -22.49
N VAL A 414 -7.05 2.43 -22.47
CA VAL A 414 -7.23 3.25 -23.67
C VAL A 414 -6.27 2.83 -24.77
N ILE A 415 -4.98 2.66 -24.46
CA ILE A 415 -3.97 2.22 -25.45
C ILE A 415 -4.34 0.87 -26.04
N ARG A 416 -4.78 -0.10 -25.22
CA ARG A 416 -5.22 -1.42 -25.70
C ARG A 416 -6.39 -1.30 -26.67
N ARG A 417 -7.40 -0.50 -26.33
CA ARG A 417 -8.55 -0.24 -27.21
C ARG A 417 -8.13 0.43 -28.52
N LYS A 418 -7.21 1.40 -28.47
CA LYS A 418 -6.71 2.09 -29.69
C LYS A 418 -5.90 1.15 -30.58
N ILE A 419 -4.97 0.36 -30.03
CA ILE A 419 -4.15 -0.56 -30.83
C ILE A 419 -4.99 -1.67 -31.46
N GLU A 420 -6.00 -2.19 -30.74
CA GLU A 420 -6.98 -3.14 -31.29
C GLU A 420 -7.81 -2.54 -32.45
N GLY A 421 -7.99 -1.21 -32.45
CA GLY A 421 -8.70 -0.47 -33.50
C GLY A 421 -7.87 -0.18 -34.76
N THR A 422 -6.53 -0.19 -34.68
CA THR A 422 -5.66 0.16 -35.83
C THR A 422 -5.41 -1.00 -36.80
N GLY A 423 -5.58 -2.25 -36.37
CA GLY A 423 -5.29 -3.40 -37.22
C GLY A 423 -5.49 -4.76 -36.57
N SER A 424 -4.84 -5.79 -37.13
CA SER A 424 -4.91 -7.18 -36.65
C SER A 424 -4.05 -7.38 -35.41
N TYR A 425 -4.40 -6.74 -34.30
CA TYR A 425 -3.74 -6.91 -33.00
C TYR A 425 -4.64 -7.64 -32.03
N GLU A 426 -4.05 -8.56 -31.27
CA GLU A 426 -4.67 -9.23 -30.13
C GLU A 426 -3.98 -8.75 -28.84
N THR A 427 -4.75 -8.34 -27.83
CA THR A 427 -4.17 -7.89 -26.57
C THR A 427 -4.54 -8.79 -25.41
N PHE A 428 -3.55 -9.04 -24.56
CA PHE A 428 -3.69 -9.81 -23.33
C PHE A 428 -3.39 -8.93 -22.12
N GLY A 429 -3.88 -9.32 -20.95
CA GLY A 429 -3.58 -8.68 -19.68
C GLY A 429 -3.03 -9.65 -18.66
N ALA A 430 -1.97 -9.27 -17.96
CA ALA A 430 -1.34 -10.05 -16.90
C ALA A 430 -0.76 -9.15 -15.81
N GLY A 431 -0.52 -9.68 -14.60
CA GLY A 431 0.22 -8.95 -13.58
C GLY A 431 1.64 -8.60 -14.08
N GLY A 432 2.17 -7.42 -13.73
CA GLY A 432 3.45 -6.94 -14.27
C GLY A 432 4.67 -7.84 -14.01
N PHE A 433 4.62 -8.70 -12.98
CA PHE A 433 5.66 -9.71 -12.71
C PHE A 433 5.56 -10.96 -13.60
N LEU A 434 4.48 -11.09 -14.39
CA LEU A 434 4.26 -12.09 -15.44
C LEU A 434 4.33 -13.56 -14.98
N GLY A 435 4.19 -13.82 -13.68
CA GLY A 435 4.34 -15.17 -13.14
C GLY A 435 5.79 -15.59 -12.87
N ILE A 436 6.78 -14.71 -13.11
CA ILE A 436 8.21 -14.94 -12.89
C ILE A 436 8.76 -14.04 -11.76
N PRO A 437 8.65 -14.45 -10.48
CA PRO A 437 9.21 -13.67 -9.38
C PRO A 437 10.73 -13.69 -9.44
N LEU A 438 11.35 -12.50 -9.54
CA LEU A 438 12.79 -12.37 -9.61
C LEU A 438 13.29 -11.19 -8.78
N ALA A 439 14.47 -11.35 -8.19
CA ALA A 439 15.23 -10.26 -7.59
C ALA A 439 16.18 -9.70 -8.66
N PHE A 440 16.13 -8.40 -8.90
CA PHE A 440 16.90 -7.76 -9.96
C PHE A 440 17.98 -6.86 -9.38
N VAL A 441 19.21 -7.07 -9.81
CA VAL A 441 20.33 -6.16 -9.53
C VAL A 441 20.66 -5.41 -10.81
N GLU A 442 20.22 -4.16 -10.83
CA GLU A 442 20.44 -3.26 -11.96
C GLU A 442 21.94 -2.99 -12.14
N PHE A 443 22.37 -2.85 -13.40
CA PHE A 443 23.74 -2.46 -13.69
C PHE A 443 24.00 -1.17 -12.94
N ASP A 444 25.15 -1.08 -12.27
CA ASP A 444 25.63 0.10 -11.56
C ASP A 444 24.97 0.43 -10.20
N LYS A 445 23.98 -0.37 -9.76
CA LYS A 445 23.38 -0.32 -8.41
C LYS A 445 23.80 -1.52 -7.58
N ALA A 446 23.86 -1.35 -6.27
CA ALA A 446 24.28 -2.39 -5.32
C ALA A 446 23.10 -3.05 -4.57
N HIS A 447 21.87 -2.56 -4.76
CA HIS A 447 20.69 -3.04 -4.06
C HIS A 447 19.83 -3.90 -4.99
N GLU A 448 19.28 -4.97 -4.43
CA GLU A 448 18.31 -5.85 -5.08
C GLU A 448 16.93 -5.18 -5.11
N LEU A 449 16.26 -5.26 -6.25
CA LEU A 449 14.85 -4.92 -6.40
C LEU A 449 14.02 -6.20 -6.46
N PHE A 450 13.06 -6.36 -5.55
CA PHE A 450 12.16 -7.51 -5.59
C PHE A 450 11.01 -7.22 -6.54
N LEU A 451 11.02 -7.86 -7.70
CA LEU A 451 10.02 -7.65 -8.75
C LEU A 451 8.95 -8.75 -8.70
N ALA A 452 8.22 -8.77 -7.60
CA ALA A 452 7.13 -9.69 -7.31
C ALA A 452 6.12 -9.03 -6.35
N PRO A 453 4.89 -9.56 -6.22
CA PRO A 453 3.97 -9.15 -5.16
C PRO A 453 4.59 -9.33 -3.78
N ALA A 454 4.23 -8.49 -2.80
CA ALA A 454 4.82 -8.50 -1.46
C ALA A 454 4.73 -9.85 -0.73
N ILE A 455 3.71 -10.65 -1.05
CA ILE A 455 3.48 -11.98 -0.49
C ILE A 455 4.39 -13.07 -1.11
N ILE A 456 5.06 -12.79 -2.22
CA ILE A 456 5.90 -13.74 -2.96
C ILE A 456 7.37 -13.33 -2.85
N LYS A 457 8.17 -14.17 -2.21
CA LYS A 457 9.62 -13.97 -2.13
C LYS A 457 10.31 -14.54 -3.38
N PRO A 458 11.08 -13.75 -4.15
CA PRO A 458 11.86 -14.26 -5.26
C PRO A 458 12.90 -15.29 -4.83
N LYS A 459 13.05 -16.36 -5.62
CA LYS A 459 14.08 -17.39 -5.40
C LYS A 459 15.29 -17.24 -6.31
N ASN A 460 15.15 -16.48 -7.40
CA ASN A 460 16.18 -16.30 -8.40
C ASN A 460 16.59 -14.83 -8.50
N VAL A 461 17.90 -14.59 -8.58
CA VAL A 461 18.53 -13.28 -8.72
C VAL A 461 19.04 -13.11 -10.15
N VAL A 462 18.77 -11.95 -10.75
CA VAL A 462 19.20 -11.60 -12.10
C VAL A 462 20.03 -10.32 -12.05
N PHE A 463 21.25 -10.39 -12.57
CA PHE A 463 22.12 -9.24 -12.73
C PHE A 463 22.01 -8.69 -14.15
N GLU A 464 21.99 -7.37 -14.25
CA GLU A 464 22.17 -6.67 -15.51
C GLU A 464 23.66 -6.39 -15.78
N ILE A 465 24.15 -6.87 -16.92
CA ILE A 465 25.55 -6.81 -17.35
C ILE A 465 25.66 -6.01 -18.65
N PRO A 466 26.64 -5.12 -18.82
CA PRO A 466 26.85 -4.39 -20.06
C PRO A 466 27.40 -5.31 -21.16
N ASN A 467 26.86 -5.18 -22.38
CA ASN A 467 27.28 -5.92 -23.57
C ASN A 467 28.48 -5.28 -24.29
N GLU A 468 28.82 -4.03 -23.93
CA GLU A 468 29.82 -3.21 -24.61
C GLU A 468 30.69 -2.43 -23.61
N SER A 469 31.80 -1.85 -24.11
CA SER A 469 32.62 -0.93 -23.30
C SER A 469 31.75 0.23 -22.78
N HIS A 470 31.94 0.56 -21.51
CA HIS A 470 31.16 1.55 -20.79
C HIS A 470 32.04 2.67 -20.21
N ASP A 471 33.18 2.95 -20.86
CA ASP A 471 34.16 3.95 -20.39
C ASP A 471 33.57 5.37 -20.33
N GLU A 472 32.71 5.73 -21.29
CA GLU A 472 32.00 7.02 -21.28
C GLU A 472 30.97 7.09 -20.14
N TYR A 473 30.26 5.99 -19.88
CA TYR A 473 29.33 5.88 -18.75
C TYR A 473 30.06 6.03 -17.41
N SER A 474 31.14 5.26 -17.23
CA SER A 474 31.98 5.26 -16.03
C SER A 474 32.63 6.61 -15.76
N SER A 475 33.13 7.30 -16.79
CA SER A 475 33.75 8.63 -16.63
C SER A 475 32.74 9.70 -16.21
N LYS A 476 31.58 9.78 -16.89
CA LYS A 476 30.50 10.72 -16.54
C LYS A 476 29.92 10.43 -15.14
N LYS A 477 29.69 9.16 -14.80
CA LYS A 477 29.21 8.76 -13.48
C LYS A 477 30.26 9.00 -12.40
N GLY A 478 31.53 8.71 -12.68
CA GLY A 478 32.67 8.97 -11.79
C GLY A 478 32.77 10.44 -11.42
N MET A 479 32.60 11.34 -12.39
CA MET A 479 32.55 12.79 -12.15
C MET A 479 31.42 13.17 -11.18
N ASN A 480 30.20 12.65 -11.40
CA ASN A 480 29.06 12.86 -10.49
C ASN A 480 29.30 12.30 -9.08
N LYS A 481 29.93 11.12 -8.97
CA LYS A 481 30.26 10.50 -7.68
C LYS A 481 31.30 11.34 -6.93
N THR A 482 32.31 11.86 -7.63
CA THR A 482 33.31 12.78 -7.07
C THR A 482 32.65 14.07 -6.59
N THR A 483 31.75 14.67 -7.37
CA THR A 483 31.02 15.87 -6.94
C THR A 483 30.14 15.59 -5.71
N LYS A 484 29.43 14.45 -5.68
CA LYS A 484 28.64 14.03 -4.51
C LYS A 484 29.49 13.80 -3.27
N LYS A 485 30.65 13.14 -3.43
CA LYS A 485 31.59 12.89 -2.33
C LYS A 485 32.16 14.20 -1.79
N VAL A 486 32.60 15.11 -2.66
CA VAL A 486 33.05 16.45 -2.27
C VAL A 486 31.92 17.20 -1.54
N LEU A 487 30.69 17.14 -2.04
CA LEU A 487 29.54 17.75 -1.36
C LEU A 487 29.29 17.13 0.02
N SER A 488 29.42 15.82 0.15
CA SER A 488 29.27 15.09 1.43
C SER A 488 30.38 15.45 2.42
N ASP A 489 31.63 15.47 1.96
CA ASP A 489 32.79 15.80 2.78
C ASP A 489 32.72 17.26 3.25
N LEU A 490 32.21 18.17 2.41
CA LEU A 490 31.92 19.56 2.78
C LEU A 490 30.75 19.67 3.77
N LYS A 491 29.70 18.84 3.65
CA LYS A 491 28.59 18.78 4.63
C LYS A 491 29.06 18.30 6.01
N ASN A 492 30.05 17.41 6.04
CA ASN A 492 30.57 16.81 7.26
C ASN A 492 31.50 17.74 8.06
N ASN A 493 31.82 18.93 7.55
CA ASN A 493 32.57 19.94 8.28
C ASN A 493 31.61 20.96 8.93
N PRO A 494 31.69 21.24 10.24
CA PRO A 494 30.72 22.07 10.96
C PRO A 494 30.58 23.52 10.46
N TYR A 495 31.55 24.07 9.73
CA TYR A 495 31.54 25.47 9.26
C TYR A 495 31.25 25.62 7.76
N THR A 496 31.43 24.56 6.98
CA THR A 496 31.38 24.61 5.52
C THR A 496 29.97 24.62 4.90
N PRO A 497 28.92 24.05 5.53
CA PRO A 497 27.54 24.14 5.06
C PRO A 497 27.06 25.58 4.84
N TYR A 498 27.42 26.52 5.72
CA TYR A 498 26.99 27.92 5.61
C TYR A 498 27.49 28.60 4.33
N ILE A 499 28.76 28.39 3.97
CA ILE A 499 29.38 28.97 2.76
C ILE A 499 28.96 28.17 1.51
N MET A 500 28.84 26.85 1.64
CA MET A 500 28.50 25.95 0.54
C MET A 500 27.07 26.18 0.03
N VAL A 501 26.10 26.39 0.94
CA VAL A 501 24.70 26.65 0.57
C VAL A 501 24.59 27.93 -0.26
N GLU A 502 25.31 28.99 0.11
CA GLU A 502 25.31 30.25 -0.66
C GLU A 502 25.98 30.11 -2.03
N ALA A 503 27.12 29.41 -2.12
CA ALA A 503 27.89 29.29 -3.37
C ALA A 503 27.25 28.31 -4.37
N ILE A 504 26.79 27.13 -3.90
CA ILE A 504 26.23 26.08 -4.76
C ILE A 504 24.72 26.32 -4.99
N GLY A 505 24.03 26.98 -4.06
CA GLY A 505 22.61 27.31 -4.17
C GLY A 505 22.28 28.06 -5.47
N TRP A 506 23.13 28.98 -5.93
CA TRP A 506 22.95 29.68 -7.20
C TRP A 506 23.04 28.76 -8.43
N LEU A 507 23.91 27.74 -8.41
CA LEU A 507 24.00 26.76 -9.49
C LEU A 507 22.73 25.91 -9.56
N PHE A 508 22.21 25.48 -8.40
CA PHE A 508 20.91 24.81 -8.33
C PHE A 508 19.77 25.76 -8.76
N GLY A 509 19.84 27.05 -8.40
CA GLY A 509 18.87 28.07 -8.77
C GLY A 509 18.65 28.20 -10.27
N ILE A 510 19.70 28.11 -11.09
CA ILE A 510 19.58 28.12 -12.56
C ILE A 510 18.82 26.89 -13.05
N THR A 511 19.14 25.70 -12.52
CA THR A 511 18.43 24.47 -12.88
C THR A 511 16.99 24.50 -12.42
N LEU A 512 16.71 25.05 -11.25
CA LEU A 512 15.38 25.20 -10.68
C LEU A 512 14.53 26.15 -11.54
N PHE A 513 15.06 27.34 -11.85
CA PHE A 513 14.41 28.31 -12.71
C PHE A 513 14.13 27.74 -14.10
N GLY A 514 15.12 27.04 -14.68
CA GLY A 514 14.94 26.34 -15.95
C GLY A 514 13.85 25.26 -15.88
N LYS A 515 13.80 24.47 -14.81
CA LYS A 515 12.79 23.42 -14.62
C LYS A 515 11.40 24.00 -14.41
N THR A 516 11.27 25.11 -13.67
CA THR A 516 9.99 25.77 -13.40
C THR A 516 9.43 26.47 -14.64
N PHE A 517 10.23 27.25 -15.37
CA PHE A 517 9.69 28.08 -16.48
C PHE A 517 9.82 27.44 -17.86
N LEU A 518 10.78 26.53 -18.05
CA LEU A 518 11.08 25.91 -19.35
C LEU A 518 11.44 24.41 -19.20
N PRO A 519 10.60 23.58 -18.54
CA PRO A 519 10.92 22.20 -18.16
C PRO A 519 11.44 21.36 -19.32
N LYS A 520 10.78 21.43 -20.49
CA LYS A 520 11.19 20.68 -21.70
C LYS A 520 12.56 21.05 -22.23
N LYS A 521 12.83 22.35 -22.37
CA LYS A 521 14.12 22.83 -22.90
C LYS A 521 15.24 22.48 -21.94
N THR A 522 14.99 22.66 -20.65
CA THR A 522 15.89 22.35 -19.55
C THR A 522 16.22 20.85 -19.52
N ASN A 523 15.21 19.98 -19.52
CA ASN A 523 15.46 18.54 -19.52
C ASN A 523 16.15 18.09 -20.80
N LYS A 524 15.81 18.62 -21.98
CA LYS A 524 16.52 18.33 -23.25
C LYS A 524 17.98 18.77 -23.22
N PHE A 525 18.28 19.87 -22.54
CA PHE A 525 19.65 20.36 -22.37
C PHE A 525 20.45 19.48 -21.41
N PHE A 526 19.90 19.20 -20.22
CA PHE A 526 20.57 18.42 -19.19
C PHE A 526 20.57 16.90 -19.46
N SER A 527 19.63 16.36 -20.23
CA SER A 527 19.61 14.95 -20.61
C SER A 527 20.83 14.54 -21.42
N LYS A 528 21.40 15.46 -22.21
CA LYS A 528 22.68 15.24 -22.92
C LYS A 528 23.89 15.11 -21.99
N MET A 529 23.79 15.66 -20.77
CA MET A 529 24.82 15.56 -19.75
C MET A 529 24.65 14.33 -18.86
N LYS A 530 23.43 13.77 -18.78
CA LYS A 530 23.18 12.51 -18.05
C LYS A 530 23.88 11.35 -18.78
N PRO A 531 24.52 10.43 -18.04
CA PRO A 531 25.12 9.25 -18.65
C PRO A 531 24.01 8.33 -19.21
N SER A 532 24.14 7.93 -20.48
CA SER A 532 23.26 6.92 -21.07
C SER A 532 23.76 5.54 -20.67
N LYS A 533 22.86 4.68 -20.21
CA LYS A 533 23.21 3.29 -19.94
C LYS A 533 23.68 2.61 -21.25
N PRO A 534 24.73 1.77 -21.18
CA PRO A 534 25.14 0.95 -22.31
C PRO A 534 24.05 -0.08 -22.63
N LYS A 535 24.15 -0.74 -23.79
CA LYS A 535 23.35 -1.95 -24.04
C LYS A 535 23.67 -3.01 -23.00
N THR A 536 22.65 -3.68 -22.46
CA THR A 536 22.80 -4.66 -21.38
C THR A 536 22.13 -5.99 -21.70
N SER A 537 22.60 -7.06 -21.05
CA SER A 537 21.99 -8.38 -21.03
C SER A 537 21.87 -8.90 -19.59
N TYR A 538 21.15 -10.01 -19.40
CA TYR A 538 20.82 -10.57 -18.10
C TYR A 538 21.52 -11.91 -17.84
N THR A 539 21.93 -12.15 -16.59
CA THR A 539 22.43 -13.46 -16.12
C THR A 539 21.28 -14.44 -15.94
N LEU A 540 20.78 -15.01 -17.04
CA LEU A 540 19.62 -15.92 -17.01
C LEU A 540 20.00 -17.39 -16.78
N ASP A 541 21.26 -17.75 -16.95
CA ASP A 541 21.74 -19.11 -16.73
C ASP A 541 22.14 -19.32 -15.28
N LYS A 542 21.71 -20.46 -14.72
CA LYS A 542 22.12 -20.88 -13.39
C LYS A 542 23.63 -21.09 -13.35
N LEU A 543 24.30 -20.53 -12.35
CA LEU A 543 25.72 -20.80 -12.13
C LEU A 543 25.93 -22.27 -11.75
N SER A 544 26.93 -22.90 -12.34
CA SER A 544 27.38 -24.24 -11.94
C SER A 544 28.06 -24.21 -10.57
N LEU A 545 28.11 -25.37 -9.90
CA LEU A 545 28.82 -25.48 -8.61
C LEU A 545 30.29 -25.04 -8.73
N GLU A 546 30.95 -25.35 -9.85
CA GLU A 546 32.34 -24.94 -10.11
C GLU A 546 32.49 -23.42 -10.24
N GLU A 547 31.56 -22.75 -10.93
CA GLU A 547 31.56 -21.29 -11.04
C GLU A 547 31.27 -20.61 -9.70
N ILE A 548 30.32 -21.14 -8.92
CA ILE A 548 30.01 -20.64 -7.57
C ILE A 548 31.26 -20.72 -6.70
N GLU A 549 31.92 -21.89 -6.64
CA GLU A 549 33.16 -22.08 -5.89
C GLU A 549 34.26 -21.10 -6.33
N PHE A 550 34.39 -20.90 -7.63
CA PHE A 550 35.35 -19.96 -8.20
C PHE A 550 35.07 -18.51 -7.75
N TYR A 551 33.82 -18.05 -7.82
CA TYR A 551 33.46 -16.68 -7.46
C TYR A 551 33.58 -16.41 -5.95
N VAL A 552 33.15 -17.33 -5.08
CA VAL A 552 33.32 -17.19 -3.62
C VAL A 552 34.80 -17.17 -3.25
N THR A 553 35.60 -18.06 -3.85
CA THR A 553 37.05 -18.10 -3.63
C THR A 553 37.69 -16.77 -4.03
N LYS A 554 37.35 -16.23 -5.21
CA LYS A 554 37.84 -14.91 -5.64
C LYS A 554 37.42 -13.77 -4.71
N LEU A 555 36.18 -13.79 -4.22
CA LEU A 555 35.68 -12.79 -3.28
C LEU A 555 36.51 -12.78 -2.00
N HIS A 556 36.66 -13.95 -1.37
CA HIS A 556 37.46 -14.12 -0.15
C HIS A 556 38.91 -13.71 -0.37
N ILE A 557 39.56 -14.18 -1.44
CA ILE A 557 40.94 -13.78 -1.77
C ILE A 557 41.06 -12.27 -1.87
N LYS A 558 40.11 -11.60 -2.53
CA LYS A 558 40.13 -10.15 -2.69
C LYS A 558 39.95 -9.42 -1.35
N ILE A 559 39.02 -9.88 -0.50
CA ILE A 559 38.80 -9.30 0.83
C ILE A 559 40.04 -9.51 1.71
N ILE A 560 40.59 -10.73 1.75
CA ILE A 560 41.83 -11.05 2.49
C ILE A 560 42.96 -10.16 2.01
N HIS A 561 43.16 -10.07 0.69
CA HIS A 561 44.21 -9.23 0.11
C HIS A 561 44.02 -7.75 0.49
N SER A 562 42.81 -7.21 0.41
CA SER A 562 42.51 -5.83 0.82
C SER A 562 42.74 -5.59 2.31
N ALA A 563 42.28 -6.50 3.16
CA ALA A 563 42.46 -6.41 4.61
C ALA A 563 43.94 -6.53 5.03
N LEU A 564 44.71 -7.41 4.38
CA LEU A 564 46.14 -7.55 4.61
C LEU A 564 46.90 -6.31 4.12
N ALA A 565 46.52 -5.72 2.99
CA ALA A 565 47.14 -4.48 2.49
C ALA A 565 46.89 -3.29 3.41
N GLU A 566 45.76 -3.27 4.13
CA GLU A 566 45.40 -2.20 5.06
C GLU A 566 46.03 -2.37 6.45
N HIS A 567 46.10 -3.61 6.94
CA HIS A 567 46.46 -3.90 8.33
C HIS A 567 47.79 -4.62 8.53
N SER A 568 48.46 -5.07 7.45
CA SER A 568 49.75 -5.75 7.52
C SER A 568 50.84 -5.00 6.76
N LYS A 569 52.05 -4.98 7.32
CA LYS A 569 53.24 -4.40 6.66
C LYS A 569 53.98 -5.41 5.78
N LYS A 570 53.60 -6.70 5.85
CA LYS A 570 54.18 -7.79 5.06
C LYS A 570 53.34 -7.95 3.78
N GLU A 571 54.00 -8.05 2.63
CA GLU A 571 53.35 -8.51 1.41
C GLU A 571 53.22 -10.04 1.45
N TYR A 572 52.01 -10.55 1.26
CA TYR A 572 51.72 -11.97 1.21
C TYR A 572 51.61 -12.41 -0.25
N SER A 573 52.20 -13.55 -0.56
CA SER A 573 52.03 -14.22 -1.84
C SER A 573 50.62 -14.82 -1.98
N GLN A 574 50.21 -15.13 -3.21
CA GLN A 574 48.91 -15.75 -3.47
C GLN A 574 48.77 -17.10 -2.73
N ASP A 575 49.84 -17.91 -2.69
CA ASP A 575 49.85 -19.20 -1.99
C ASP A 575 49.63 -19.03 -0.47
N GLU A 576 50.22 -17.99 0.14
CA GLU A 576 49.99 -17.68 1.57
C GLU A 576 48.54 -17.22 1.81
N ILE A 577 47.94 -16.44 0.90
CA ILE A 577 46.53 -16.03 0.98
C ILE A 577 45.60 -17.24 0.89
N ASP A 578 45.91 -18.21 0.03
CA ASP A 578 45.10 -19.41 -0.15
C ASP A 578 45.18 -20.33 1.09
N VAL A 579 46.36 -20.46 1.72
CA VAL A 579 46.53 -21.15 3.00
C VAL A 579 45.75 -20.45 4.11
N LEU A 580 45.80 -19.11 4.16
CA LEU A 580 45.05 -18.32 5.13
C LEU A 580 43.53 -18.53 4.98
N ARG A 581 43.04 -18.51 3.75
CA ARG A 581 41.63 -18.80 3.44
C ARG A 581 41.26 -20.21 3.88
N ALA A 582 42.08 -21.21 3.55
CA ALA A 582 41.82 -22.59 3.93
C ALA A 582 41.75 -22.78 5.46
N HIS A 583 42.59 -22.06 6.20
CA HIS A 583 42.51 -22.02 7.66
C HIS A 583 41.20 -21.38 8.15
N LEU A 584 40.81 -20.23 7.59
CA LEU A 584 39.61 -19.50 8.01
C LEU A 584 38.29 -20.20 7.65
N VAL A 585 38.22 -20.84 6.48
CA VAL A 585 36.99 -21.43 5.94
C VAL A 585 36.86 -22.92 6.23
N TYR A 586 37.97 -23.67 6.23
CA TYR A 586 37.97 -25.14 6.38
C TYR A 586 38.68 -25.64 7.64
N ASN A 587 39.12 -24.74 8.52
CA ASN A 587 39.92 -25.08 9.70
C ASN A 587 41.20 -25.88 9.36
N ALA A 588 41.81 -25.63 8.20
CA ALA A 588 43.09 -26.24 7.82
C ALA A 588 44.25 -25.75 8.70
N GLU A 589 45.36 -26.50 8.79
CA GLU A 589 46.54 -26.08 9.55
C GLU A 589 47.18 -24.80 8.97
N LEU A 590 47.40 -23.79 9.83
CA LEU A 590 48.00 -22.51 9.43
C LEU A 590 49.53 -22.58 9.56
N ASN A 591 50.22 -22.71 8.43
CA ASN A 591 51.68 -22.81 8.37
C ASN A 591 52.38 -21.49 7.99
N ILE A 592 51.69 -20.37 8.19
CA ILE A 592 52.17 -19.02 7.87
C ILE A 592 52.04 -18.11 9.09
N GLU A 593 52.98 -17.19 9.26
CA GLU A 593 52.96 -16.25 10.38
C GLU A 593 52.08 -15.04 10.02
N VAL A 594 50.92 -14.93 10.69
CA VAL A 594 49.95 -13.84 10.55
C VAL A 594 49.63 -13.29 11.95
N PRO A 595 49.63 -11.97 12.18
CA PRO A 595 49.27 -11.41 13.48
C PRO A 595 47.88 -11.86 13.94
N GLU A 596 47.75 -12.24 15.21
CA GLU A 596 46.50 -12.74 15.79
C GLU A 596 45.36 -11.70 15.70
N GLU A 597 45.68 -10.42 15.87
CA GLU A 597 44.74 -9.31 15.69
C GLU A 597 44.17 -9.26 14.25
N THR A 598 44.98 -9.55 13.24
CA THR A 598 44.54 -9.57 11.83
C THR A 598 43.66 -10.79 11.55
N LEU A 599 43.99 -11.95 12.11
CA LEU A 599 43.15 -13.16 12.04
C LEU A 599 41.78 -12.92 12.68
N GLU A 600 41.76 -12.28 13.84
CA GLU A 600 40.52 -11.96 14.55
C GLU A 600 39.66 -10.95 13.76
N LYS A 601 40.25 -9.92 13.16
CA LYS A 601 39.54 -8.99 12.26
C LYS A 601 38.99 -9.66 11.01
N LEU A 602 39.76 -10.56 10.39
CA LEU A 602 39.29 -11.32 9.21
C LEU A 602 38.04 -12.15 9.54
N ARG A 603 37.97 -12.74 10.75
CA ARG A 603 36.80 -13.49 11.22
C ARG A 603 35.63 -12.60 11.63
N THR A 604 35.90 -11.53 12.39
CA THR A 604 34.85 -10.74 13.04
C THR A 604 34.37 -9.57 12.19
N THR A 605 35.29 -8.76 11.66
CA THR A 605 34.99 -7.56 10.87
C THR A 605 34.68 -7.90 9.43
N TYR A 606 35.52 -8.71 8.79
CA TYR A 606 35.37 -9.08 7.37
C TYR A 606 34.53 -10.35 7.16
N LYS A 607 34.08 -10.99 8.26
CA LYS A 607 33.21 -12.16 8.28
C LYS A 607 33.70 -13.33 7.42
N ILE A 608 35.01 -13.55 7.27
CA ILE A 608 35.53 -14.71 6.52
C ILE A 608 35.50 -15.93 7.43
N THR A 609 34.38 -16.64 7.43
CA THR A 609 34.12 -17.83 8.26
C THR A 609 33.48 -18.96 7.42
N PRO A 610 33.38 -20.20 7.94
CA PRO A 610 32.65 -21.27 7.28
C PRO A 610 31.18 -20.92 7.02
N GLU A 611 30.55 -20.17 7.94
CA GLU A 611 29.16 -19.72 7.82
C GLU A 611 28.98 -18.71 6.69
N ASP A 612 29.88 -17.71 6.57
CA ASP A 612 29.86 -16.80 5.42
C ASP A 612 30.10 -17.53 4.10
N TYR A 613 31.03 -18.49 4.08
CA TYR A 613 31.28 -19.28 2.88
C TYR A 613 30.02 -19.99 2.37
N GLU A 614 29.31 -20.71 3.24
CA GLU A 614 28.04 -21.36 2.88
C GLU A 614 26.93 -20.33 2.55
N TYR A 615 26.89 -19.20 3.25
CA TYR A 615 25.97 -18.10 2.94
C TYR A 615 26.20 -17.52 1.54
N GLN A 616 27.44 -17.15 1.18
CA GLN A 616 27.79 -16.64 -0.15
C GLN A 616 27.51 -17.67 -1.25
N LYS A 617 27.79 -18.96 -1.00
CA LYS A 617 27.43 -20.05 -1.92
C LYS A 617 25.93 -20.13 -2.13
N SER A 618 25.14 -20.06 -1.05
CA SER A 618 23.68 -20.09 -1.15
C SER A 618 23.13 -18.90 -1.94
N LYS A 619 23.67 -17.69 -1.73
CA LYS A 619 23.30 -16.47 -2.48
C LYS A 619 23.67 -16.58 -3.96
N LEU A 620 24.88 -17.05 -4.30
CA LEU A 620 25.28 -17.25 -5.69
C LEU A 620 24.49 -18.39 -6.36
N ALA A 621 24.06 -19.40 -5.61
CA ALA A 621 23.15 -20.43 -6.10
C ALA A 621 21.75 -19.89 -6.40
N MET A 622 21.39 -18.66 -6.00
CA MET A 622 20.16 -18.01 -6.45
C MET A 622 20.31 -17.38 -7.84
N VAL A 623 21.52 -17.20 -8.38
CA VAL A 623 21.73 -16.47 -9.64
C VAL A 623 21.22 -17.26 -10.84
N GLY A 624 20.43 -16.61 -11.68
CA GLY A 624 19.89 -17.16 -12.92
C GLY A 624 18.84 -18.26 -12.72
N PHE A 625 18.48 -18.92 -13.81
CA PHE A 625 17.45 -19.96 -13.87
C PHE A 625 18.00 -21.23 -14.51
N THR A 626 17.58 -22.38 -13.99
CA THR A 626 17.75 -23.68 -14.66
C THR A 626 16.88 -23.77 -15.93
N LEU A 627 17.18 -24.72 -16.82
CA LEU A 627 16.37 -24.92 -18.02
C LEU A 627 14.91 -25.28 -17.65
N GLU A 628 14.74 -26.10 -16.62
CA GLU A 628 13.45 -26.53 -16.08
C GLU A 628 12.65 -25.33 -15.55
N GLU A 629 13.29 -24.45 -14.78
CA GLU A 629 12.65 -23.23 -14.29
C GLU A 629 12.25 -22.29 -15.43
N LYS A 630 13.10 -22.14 -16.45
CA LYS A 630 12.79 -21.32 -17.64
C LYS A 630 11.55 -21.82 -18.38
N VAL A 631 11.48 -23.13 -18.63
CA VAL A 631 10.31 -23.78 -19.26
C VAL A 631 9.09 -23.63 -18.36
N PHE A 632 9.23 -23.85 -17.05
CA PHE A 632 8.16 -23.70 -16.08
C PHE A 632 7.55 -22.29 -16.08
N TYR A 633 8.38 -21.24 -15.99
CA TYR A 633 7.89 -19.86 -15.95
C TYR A 633 7.27 -19.42 -17.28
N LEU A 634 7.86 -19.81 -18.42
CA LEU A 634 7.29 -19.53 -19.74
C LEU A 634 5.93 -20.23 -19.92
N LYS A 635 5.86 -21.52 -19.56
CA LYS A 635 4.61 -22.29 -19.56
C LYS A 635 3.56 -21.60 -18.71
N LYS A 636 3.91 -21.25 -17.46
CA LYS A 636 3.01 -20.62 -16.50
C LYS A 636 2.44 -19.34 -17.07
N TYR A 637 3.27 -18.49 -17.66
CA TYR A 637 2.85 -17.25 -18.31
C TYR A 637 1.87 -17.49 -19.48
N LEU A 638 2.24 -18.36 -20.43
CA LEU A 638 1.43 -18.61 -21.64
C LEU A 638 0.06 -19.21 -21.29
N LYS A 639 0.03 -20.21 -20.39
CA LYS A 639 -1.22 -20.80 -19.89
C LYS A 639 -2.05 -19.77 -19.12
N MET A 640 -1.43 -18.92 -18.29
CA MET A 640 -2.11 -17.90 -17.50
C MET A 640 -2.91 -16.91 -18.36
N ILE A 641 -2.34 -16.46 -19.48
CA ILE A 641 -3.04 -15.53 -20.39
C ILE A 641 -3.93 -16.24 -21.42
N GLY A 642 -3.85 -17.57 -21.50
CA GLY A 642 -4.58 -18.40 -22.47
C GLY A 642 -3.95 -18.49 -23.87
N GLN A 643 -2.76 -17.92 -24.09
CA GLN A 643 -2.08 -17.93 -25.40
C GLN A 643 -1.21 -19.21 -25.53
N VAL A 644 -1.86 -20.35 -25.75
CA VAL A 644 -1.20 -21.66 -25.89
C VAL A 644 -1.10 -22.16 -27.33
N ASP A 645 -1.74 -21.46 -28.27
CA ASP A 645 -1.73 -21.76 -29.70
C ASP A 645 -1.78 -20.46 -30.53
N ASN A 646 -1.82 -20.60 -31.86
CA ASN A 646 -2.03 -19.50 -32.82
C ASN A 646 -1.05 -18.32 -32.67
N PHE A 647 0.21 -18.60 -32.33
CA PHE A 647 1.24 -17.59 -32.16
C PHE A 647 1.47 -16.74 -33.43
N PRO A 648 1.42 -15.41 -33.34
CA PRO A 648 1.76 -14.51 -34.44
C PRO A 648 3.28 -14.38 -34.60
N GLU A 649 3.72 -13.73 -35.70
CA GLU A 649 5.16 -13.50 -35.96
C GLU A 649 5.84 -12.68 -34.85
N PHE A 650 5.11 -11.75 -34.22
CA PHE A 650 5.61 -10.92 -33.13
C PHE A 650 4.74 -11.05 -31.88
N VAL A 651 5.35 -11.45 -30.77
CA VAL A 651 4.72 -11.47 -29.45
C VAL A 651 5.37 -10.39 -28.58
N THR A 652 4.64 -9.34 -28.26
CA THR A 652 5.15 -8.25 -27.42
C THR A 652 4.69 -8.41 -25.98
N ILE A 653 5.62 -8.24 -25.03
CA ILE A 653 5.32 -8.27 -23.59
C ILE A 653 5.67 -6.91 -23.01
N ILE A 654 4.63 -6.16 -22.65
CA ILE A 654 4.70 -4.74 -22.30
C ILE A 654 4.42 -4.59 -20.80
N GLY A 655 5.49 -4.43 -20.03
CA GLY A 655 5.39 -4.03 -18.62
C GLY A 655 5.04 -2.55 -18.51
N HIS A 656 4.93 -2.03 -17.30
CA HIS A 656 4.74 -0.60 -17.11
C HIS A 656 5.65 -0.01 -16.03
N GLY A 657 5.73 1.31 -16.05
CA GLY A 657 6.35 2.14 -15.03
C GLY A 657 5.83 3.57 -15.17
N SER A 658 6.29 4.45 -14.30
CA SER A 658 5.96 5.86 -14.30
C SER A 658 7.24 6.70 -14.31
N VAL A 659 7.09 7.99 -14.57
CA VAL A 659 8.17 8.97 -14.47
C VAL A 659 7.61 10.22 -13.83
N SER A 660 8.21 10.64 -12.71
CA SER A 660 7.91 11.92 -12.07
C SER A 660 9.14 12.52 -11.40
N ASP A 661 9.23 13.85 -11.35
CA ASP A 661 10.28 14.55 -10.60
C ASP A 661 9.75 14.95 -9.21
N ASN A 662 10.57 14.80 -8.16
CA ASN A 662 10.27 15.27 -6.80
C ASN A 662 8.97 14.71 -6.17
N ASN A 663 8.70 13.43 -6.38
CA ASN A 663 7.50 12.78 -5.84
C ASN A 663 7.91 11.62 -4.90
N PRO A 664 7.79 11.78 -3.56
CA PRO A 664 8.04 10.69 -2.63
C PRO A 664 7.19 9.45 -2.93
N PHE A 665 5.96 9.64 -3.42
CA PHE A 665 5.03 8.58 -3.79
C PHE A 665 5.19 8.11 -5.25
N GLU A 666 6.39 8.19 -5.83
CA GLU A 666 6.65 7.71 -7.20
C GLU A 666 6.35 6.21 -7.34
N SER A 667 6.79 5.40 -6.39
CA SER A 667 6.56 3.95 -6.34
C SER A 667 5.07 3.58 -6.32
N ALA A 668 4.20 4.44 -5.77
CA ALA A 668 2.75 4.24 -5.80
C ALA A 668 2.14 4.36 -7.21
N LEU A 669 2.86 5.00 -8.15
CA LEU A 669 2.48 5.13 -9.56
C LEU A 669 3.08 4.02 -10.44
N ASP A 670 4.04 3.27 -9.93
CA ASP A 670 4.66 2.12 -10.59
C ASP A 670 3.79 0.85 -10.42
N CYS A 671 4.36 -0.32 -10.71
CA CYS A 671 3.61 -1.57 -10.71
C CYS A 671 3.48 -2.15 -9.30
N GLY A 672 2.25 -2.15 -8.76
CA GLY A 672 1.94 -2.81 -7.49
C GLY A 672 2.26 -4.31 -7.49
N ALA A 673 2.07 -4.99 -8.63
CA ALA A 673 2.40 -6.41 -8.77
C ALA A 673 3.92 -6.69 -8.85
N CYS A 674 4.75 -5.66 -8.98
CA CYS A 674 6.21 -5.73 -8.91
C CYS A 674 6.76 -5.03 -7.64
N GLY A 675 5.94 -4.92 -6.59
CA GLY A 675 6.35 -4.32 -5.31
C GLY A 675 6.61 -2.81 -5.40
N GLY A 676 5.86 -2.09 -6.25
CA GLY A 676 6.04 -0.65 -6.46
C GLY A 676 7.24 -0.30 -7.33
N ASN A 677 7.69 -1.22 -8.20
CA ASN A 677 8.82 -1.03 -9.12
C ASN A 677 8.39 -1.14 -10.59
N ILE A 678 9.27 -0.67 -11.48
CA ILE A 678 9.10 -0.77 -12.93
C ILE A 678 9.21 -2.24 -13.40
N SER A 679 8.25 -2.71 -14.20
CA SER A 679 8.17 -4.13 -14.63
C SER A 679 9.10 -4.54 -15.78
N LEU A 680 9.89 -3.61 -16.33
CA LEU A 680 10.76 -3.87 -17.49
C LEU A 680 11.71 -5.07 -17.31
N PRO A 681 12.34 -5.29 -16.14
CA PRO A 681 13.24 -6.43 -16.00
C PRO A 681 12.54 -7.78 -16.11
N ASN A 682 11.31 -7.95 -15.58
CA ASN A 682 10.54 -9.19 -15.78
C ASN A 682 10.20 -9.41 -17.25
N THR A 683 9.81 -8.34 -17.96
CA THR A 683 9.41 -8.47 -19.37
C THR A 683 10.59 -8.84 -20.26
N ARG A 684 11.75 -8.21 -20.04
CA ARG A 684 13.01 -8.55 -20.72
C ARG A 684 13.46 -9.97 -20.41
N ALA A 685 13.48 -10.37 -19.13
CA ALA A 685 13.87 -11.71 -18.72
C ALA A 685 13.01 -12.80 -19.39
N LEU A 686 11.68 -12.61 -19.38
CA LEU A 686 10.76 -13.58 -19.97
C LEU A 686 10.88 -13.65 -21.49
N CYS A 687 11.04 -12.51 -22.19
CA CYS A 687 11.26 -12.50 -23.64
C CYS A 687 12.58 -13.19 -24.02
N MET A 688 13.66 -12.92 -23.28
CA MET A 688 14.94 -13.59 -23.47
C MET A 688 14.83 -15.10 -23.28
N ILE A 689 14.09 -15.56 -22.27
CA ILE A 689 13.80 -16.98 -22.04
C ILE A 689 12.99 -17.57 -23.21
N ALA A 690 11.93 -16.88 -23.63
CA ALA A 690 11.03 -17.32 -24.69
C ALA A 690 11.70 -17.41 -26.07
N ASN A 691 12.78 -16.66 -26.30
CA ASN A 691 13.53 -16.70 -27.55
C ASN A 691 14.62 -17.78 -27.60
N ARG A 692 14.82 -18.57 -26.53
CA ARG A 692 15.79 -19.67 -26.54
C ARG A 692 15.23 -20.94 -27.17
N LYS A 693 15.97 -21.50 -28.13
CA LYS A 693 15.59 -22.73 -28.85
C LYS A 693 15.39 -23.92 -27.91
N GLU A 694 16.34 -24.14 -26.99
CA GLU A 694 16.30 -25.21 -25.98
C GLU A 694 15.04 -25.16 -25.09
N VAL A 695 14.56 -23.95 -24.77
CA VAL A 695 13.33 -23.75 -23.98
C VAL A 695 12.10 -24.09 -24.82
N ARG A 696 12.05 -23.64 -26.09
CA ARG A 696 10.93 -23.91 -27.01
C ARG A 696 10.79 -25.39 -27.35
N GLU A 697 11.90 -26.07 -27.62
CA GLU A 697 11.93 -27.51 -27.91
C GLU A 697 11.37 -28.30 -26.73
N LYS A 698 11.89 -28.04 -25.51
CA LYS A 698 11.44 -28.71 -24.29
C LYS A 698 9.98 -28.39 -23.94
N LEU A 699 9.54 -27.14 -24.13
CA LEU A 699 8.14 -26.74 -23.93
C LEU A 699 7.19 -27.48 -24.89
N ASN A 700 7.57 -27.63 -26.16
CA ASN A 700 6.79 -28.39 -27.13
C ASN A 700 6.74 -29.88 -26.77
N ASP A 701 7.88 -30.48 -26.40
CA ASP A 701 7.97 -31.90 -26.09
C ASP A 701 7.22 -32.30 -24.80
N GLU A 702 7.26 -31.46 -23.76
CA GLU A 702 6.63 -31.75 -22.47
C GLU A 702 5.16 -31.32 -22.40
N GLU A 703 4.76 -30.25 -23.09
CA GLU A 703 3.45 -29.60 -22.90
C GLU A 703 2.63 -29.46 -24.19
N GLY A 704 3.19 -29.76 -25.35
CA GLY A 704 2.50 -29.63 -26.65
C GLY A 704 2.26 -28.18 -27.10
N ILE A 705 2.91 -27.19 -26.45
CA ILE A 705 2.83 -25.78 -26.85
C ILE A 705 3.88 -25.52 -27.91
N ASN A 706 3.45 -25.47 -29.18
CA ASN A 706 4.32 -25.24 -30.32
C ASN A 706 4.43 -23.75 -30.67
N ILE A 707 5.57 -23.14 -30.33
CA ILE A 707 5.91 -21.76 -30.73
C ILE A 707 6.67 -21.80 -32.07
N PRO A 708 6.13 -21.24 -33.16
CA PRO A 708 6.79 -21.25 -34.47
C PRO A 708 8.19 -20.62 -34.45
N ASP A 709 9.11 -21.15 -35.26
CA ASP A 709 10.50 -20.65 -35.36
C ASP A 709 10.59 -19.18 -35.79
N ASN A 710 9.63 -18.70 -36.60
CA ASN A 710 9.56 -17.30 -37.03
C ASN A 710 8.94 -16.36 -35.98
N THR A 711 8.42 -16.88 -34.87
CA THR A 711 7.87 -16.08 -33.77
C THR A 711 8.99 -15.48 -32.93
N VAL A 712 8.98 -14.17 -32.73
CA VAL A 712 9.94 -13.47 -31.87
C VAL A 712 9.23 -12.73 -30.74
N PHE A 713 9.73 -12.92 -29.51
CA PHE A 713 9.26 -12.22 -28.33
C PHE A 713 10.04 -10.92 -28.15
N VAL A 714 9.34 -9.78 -28.05
CA VAL A 714 9.96 -8.45 -27.93
C VAL A 714 9.46 -7.74 -26.66
N PRO A 715 10.36 -7.37 -25.74
CA PRO A 715 9.97 -6.67 -24.52
C PRO A 715 9.62 -5.21 -24.78
N GLY A 716 8.62 -4.71 -24.04
CA GLY A 716 8.20 -3.31 -24.06
C GLY A 716 7.99 -2.74 -22.66
N LEU A 717 7.98 -1.41 -22.59
CA LEU A 717 7.62 -0.64 -21.40
C LEU A 717 6.59 0.42 -21.76
N HIS A 718 5.46 0.41 -21.06
CA HIS A 718 4.46 1.46 -21.04
C HIS A 718 4.80 2.48 -19.94
N ILE A 719 5.13 3.71 -20.33
CA ILE A 719 5.30 4.82 -19.40
C ILE A 719 3.93 5.45 -19.15
N THR A 720 3.31 5.07 -18.03
CA THR A 720 1.92 5.40 -17.70
C THR A 720 1.64 6.89 -17.54
N THR A 721 2.65 7.69 -17.15
CA THR A 721 2.52 9.15 -17.04
C THR A 721 2.43 9.86 -18.40
N THR A 722 2.93 9.23 -19.48
CA THR A 722 3.02 9.84 -20.81
C THR A 722 2.38 9.00 -21.93
N ASP A 723 1.85 7.82 -21.62
CA ASP A 723 1.40 6.79 -22.56
C ASP A 723 2.44 6.39 -23.62
N GLU A 724 3.73 6.66 -23.39
CA GLU A 724 4.77 6.25 -24.32
C GLU A 724 5.06 4.75 -24.19
N ILE A 725 5.00 4.03 -25.31
CA ILE A 725 5.48 2.65 -25.41
C ILE A 725 6.89 2.65 -25.98
N LYS A 726 7.83 2.03 -25.26
CA LYS A 726 9.22 1.83 -25.71
C LYS A 726 9.52 0.34 -25.81
N PHE A 727 9.96 -0.11 -26.98
CA PHE A 727 10.42 -1.47 -27.19
C PHE A 727 11.92 -1.58 -26.94
N TYR A 728 12.34 -2.72 -26.38
CA TYR A 728 13.71 -3.03 -26.01
C TYR A 728 14.17 -4.30 -26.73
N ASP A 729 15.49 -4.52 -26.76
CA ASP A 729 16.11 -5.72 -27.35
C ASP A 729 15.69 -5.97 -28.81
N THR A 730 15.38 -4.91 -29.57
CA THR A 730 14.93 -5.01 -30.97
C THR A 730 16.05 -5.42 -31.94
N ASP A 731 17.30 -5.44 -31.48
CA ASP A 731 18.46 -5.87 -32.25
C ASP A 731 18.55 -7.39 -32.44
N ILE A 732 17.68 -8.16 -31.79
CA ILE A 732 17.48 -9.59 -32.07
C ILE A 732 16.78 -9.84 -33.42
N LEU A 733 16.10 -8.83 -33.97
CA LEU A 733 15.32 -8.97 -35.20
C LEU A 733 16.22 -8.92 -36.43
N ASP A 734 15.93 -9.77 -37.41
CA ASP A 734 16.59 -9.67 -38.72
C ASP A 734 16.10 -8.46 -39.53
N LYS A 735 16.65 -8.23 -40.72
CA LYS A 735 16.31 -7.05 -41.54
C LYS A 735 14.85 -7.04 -42.02
N ASP A 736 14.27 -8.20 -42.33
CA ASP A 736 12.89 -8.32 -42.80
C ASP A 736 11.93 -8.11 -41.61
N GLN A 737 12.18 -8.80 -40.52
CA GLN A 737 11.46 -8.67 -39.26
C GLN A 737 11.49 -7.23 -38.73
N MET A 738 12.66 -6.58 -38.73
CA MET A 738 12.78 -5.18 -38.33
C MET A 738 11.93 -4.26 -39.20
N THR A 739 11.87 -4.50 -40.52
CA THR A 739 11.04 -3.69 -41.43
C THR A 739 9.56 -3.81 -41.09
N LYS A 740 9.07 -5.03 -40.80
CA LYS A 740 7.69 -5.26 -40.33
C LYS A 740 7.47 -4.68 -38.94
N PHE A 741 8.44 -4.82 -38.04
CA PHE A 741 8.33 -4.35 -36.66
C PHE A 741 8.32 -2.82 -36.57
N LEU A 742 8.97 -2.11 -37.49
CA LEU A 742 8.84 -0.65 -37.61
C LEU A 742 7.39 -0.22 -37.86
N ARG A 743 6.59 -1.02 -38.56
CA ARG A 743 5.16 -0.76 -38.73
C ARG A 743 4.42 -0.93 -37.40
N ILE A 744 4.72 -1.98 -36.64
CA ILE A 744 4.18 -2.19 -35.30
C ILE A 744 4.54 -1.01 -34.39
N GLY A 745 5.80 -0.58 -34.36
CA GLY A 745 6.23 0.59 -33.61
C GLY A 745 5.50 1.88 -34.02
N PHE A 746 5.20 2.05 -35.31
CA PHE A 746 4.39 3.17 -35.79
C PHE A 746 2.93 3.09 -35.30
N ASP A 747 2.28 1.94 -35.41
CA ASP A 747 0.89 1.74 -35.00
C ASP A 747 0.72 1.93 -33.48
N PHE A 748 1.67 1.45 -32.67
CA PHE A 748 1.72 1.73 -31.23
C PHE A 748 1.94 3.21 -30.91
N ASN A 749 2.80 3.91 -31.64
CA ASN A 749 3.01 5.34 -31.45
C ASN A 749 1.73 6.15 -31.74
N GLN A 750 0.97 5.74 -32.76
CA GLN A 750 -0.33 6.34 -33.07
C GLN A 750 -1.36 6.05 -31.98
N ALA A 751 -1.46 4.80 -31.53
CA ALA A 751 -2.32 4.43 -30.39
C ALA A 751 -1.98 5.23 -29.12
N SER A 752 -0.69 5.42 -28.82
CA SER A 752 -0.22 6.26 -27.71
C SER A 752 -0.66 7.73 -27.85
N LYS A 753 -0.63 8.32 -29.06
CA LYS A 753 -1.11 9.69 -29.28
C LYS A 753 -2.61 9.80 -29.06
N GLU A 754 -3.37 8.86 -29.61
CA GLU A 754 -4.82 8.82 -29.41
C GLU A 754 -5.20 8.61 -27.95
N SER A 755 -4.43 7.80 -27.22
CA SER A 755 -4.58 7.63 -25.77
C SER A 755 -4.34 8.93 -25.01
N ARG A 756 -3.23 9.64 -25.27
CA ARG A 756 -2.99 10.96 -24.67
C ARG A 756 -4.07 11.97 -25.00
N ALA A 757 -4.56 11.98 -26.24
CA ALA A 757 -5.61 12.90 -26.67
C ALA A 757 -6.92 12.66 -25.89
N GLU A 758 -7.27 11.39 -25.66
CA GLU A 758 -8.42 11.01 -24.84
C GLU A 758 -8.20 11.35 -23.36
N ARG A 759 -7.06 10.93 -22.78
CA ARG A 759 -6.74 11.19 -21.37
C ARG A 759 -6.60 12.67 -21.05
N SER A 760 -6.11 13.49 -21.98
CA SER A 760 -6.02 14.94 -21.77
C SER A 760 -7.40 15.59 -21.58
N GLN A 761 -8.47 14.99 -22.13
CA GLN A 761 -9.83 15.50 -21.94
C GLN A 761 -10.43 15.08 -20.59
N THR A 762 -9.98 13.97 -20.02
CA THR A 762 -10.52 13.42 -18.76
C THR A 762 -9.70 13.82 -17.54
N LEU A 763 -8.40 14.04 -17.70
CA LEU A 763 -7.50 14.32 -16.58
C LEU A 763 -7.57 15.80 -16.18
N PRO A 764 -7.76 16.10 -14.88
CA PRO A 764 -7.83 17.48 -14.40
C PRO A 764 -6.57 18.29 -14.73
N PHE A 765 -6.76 19.56 -15.08
CA PHE A 765 -5.69 20.52 -15.40
C PHE A 765 -4.74 20.05 -16.51
N THR A 766 -5.25 19.32 -17.50
CA THR A 766 -4.44 18.70 -18.55
C THR A 766 -4.94 19.09 -19.94
N ASP A 767 -4.86 20.38 -20.29
CA ASP A 767 -5.52 20.91 -21.49
C ASP A 767 -4.89 20.48 -22.84
N SER A 768 -3.84 19.65 -22.83
CA SER A 768 -3.19 19.15 -24.06
C SER A 768 -2.31 17.92 -23.80
N GLU A 769 -1.96 17.19 -24.88
CA GLU A 769 -0.90 16.15 -24.83
C GLU A 769 0.44 16.71 -24.32
N GLU A 770 0.72 17.97 -24.65
CA GLU A 770 1.94 18.65 -24.23
C GLU A 770 1.99 18.83 -22.71
N ALA A 771 0.84 19.09 -22.09
CA ALA A 771 0.71 19.25 -20.65
C ALA A 771 1.05 17.96 -19.89
N LEU A 772 0.62 16.79 -20.37
CA LEU A 772 1.00 15.48 -19.79
C LEU A 772 2.53 15.31 -19.71
N MET A 773 3.21 15.64 -20.80
CA MET A 773 4.66 15.55 -20.88
C MET A 773 5.37 16.58 -19.97
N VAL A 774 4.77 17.75 -19.77
CA VAL A 774 5.32 18.77 -18.86
C VAL A 774 5.16 18.33 -17.41
N LYS A 775 3.99 17.80 -17.03
CA LYS A 775 3.67 17.36 -15.67
C LYS A 775 4.63 16.29 -15.15
N SER A 776 5.04 15.33 -15.99
CA SER A 776 6.03 14.30 -15.60
C SER A 776 7.44 14.87 -15.31
N MET A 777 7.71 16.11 -15.69
CA MET A 777 9.02 16.76 -15.60
C MET A 777 9.02 18.04 -14.74
N ASP A 778 7.84 18.49 -14.32
CA ASP A 778 7.69 19.65 -13.44
C ASP A 778 7.80 19.19 -11.98
N TRP A 779 8.91 19.58 -11.36
CA TRP A 779 9.21 19.25 -9.97
C TRP A 779 8.26 19.90 -8.93
N SER A 780 7.47 20.90 -9.35
CA SER A 780 6.44 21.54 -8.53
C SER A 780 5.05 20.93 -8.72
N GLU A 781 4.88 20.06 -9.72
CA GLU A 781 3.63 19.37 -9.96
C GLU A 781 3.38 18.35 -8.85
N THR A 782 2.29 18.54 -8.11
CA THR A 782 1.88 17.63 -7.03
C THR A 782 1.08 16.44 -7.55
N ARG A 783 0.56 16.55 -8.77
CA ARG A 783 -0.27 15.58 -9.49
C ARG A 783 0.32 15.27 -10.87
N PRO A 784 1.52 14.68 -10.93
CA PRO A 784 2.12 14.30 -12.22
C PRO A 784 1.27 13.25 -12.94
N GLU A 785 0.54 12.44 -12.17
CA GLU A 785 -0.37 11.38 -12.61
C GLU A 785 -1.38 11.09 -11.48
N TRP A 786 -2.55 10.57 -11.84
CA TRP A 786 -3.63 10.19 -10.90
C TRP A 786 -3.61 8.71 -10.50
N GLY A 787 -2.63 7.97 -11.01
CA GLY A 787 -2.36 6.58 -10.66
C GLY A 787 -3.56 5.69 -10.95
N LEU A 788 -4.10 5.08 -9.90
CA LEU A 788 -5.22 4.13 -9.98
C LEU A 788 -6.51 4.73 -9.39
N ALA A 789 -6.56 6.06 -9.22
CA ALA A 789 -7.76 6.76 -8.79
C ALA A 789 -8.89 6.56 -9.82
N GLY A 790 -10.11 6.30 -9.32
CA GLY A 790 -11.24 5.85 -10.13
C GLY A 790 -11.33 4.32 -10.35
N ASN A 791 -10.31 3.53 -9.97
CA ASN A 791 -10.40 2.07 -10.03
C ASN A 791 -11.61 1.53 -9.27
N MET A 792 -12.35 0.63 -9.91
CA MET A 792 -13.62 0.09 -9.44
C MET A 792 -13.66 -1.43 -9.50
N GLY A 793 -13.02 -2.05 -10.49
CA GLY A 793 -13.20 -3.48 -10.71
C GLY A 793 -12.07 -4.17 -11.44
N VAL A 794 -12.23 -5.47 -11.59
CA VAL A 794 -11.34 -6.33 -12.37
C VAL A 794 -12.18 -7.25 -13.24
N PHE A 795 -11.71 -7.50 -14.45
CA PHE A 795 -12.24 -8.53 -15.33
C PHE A 795 -11.18 -9.61 -15.57
N ALA A 796 -11.49 -10.84 -15.20
CA ALA A 796 -10.70 -12.04 -15.45
C ALA A 796 -11.43 -12.93 -16.46
N GLY A 797 -11.00 -12.88 -17.72
CA GLY A 797 -11.63 -13.64 -18.80
C GLY A 797 -11.13 -13.26 -20.19
N PRO A 798 -11.71 -13.83 -21.26
CA PRO A 798 -11.32 -13.51 -22.62
C PRO A 798 -11.61 -12.05 -23.00
N ARG A 799 -10.63 -11.38 -23.62
CA ARG A 799 -10.74 -9.96 -24.04
C ARG A 799 -11.90 -9.71 -25.01
N SER A 800 -12.32 -10.73 -25.77
CA SER A 800 -13.42 -10.64 -26.73
C SER A 800 -14.76 -10.21 -26.12
N PHE A 801 -14.98 -10.42 -24.81
CA PHE A 801 -16.20 -10.03 -24.10
C PHE A 801 -16.21 -8.60 -23.59
N THR A 802 -15.07 -7.91 -23.59
CA THR A 802 -14.95 -6.52 -23.09
C THR A 802 -14.44 -5.55 -24.15
N LYS A 803 -14.08 -6.06 -25.34
CA LYS A 803 -13.47 -5.28 -26.44
C LYS A 803 -14.33 -4.10 -26.92
N HIS A 804 -15.65 -4.22 -26.84
CA HIS A 804 -16.60 -3.18 -27.24
C HIS A 804 -16.85 -2.12 -26.16
N LEU A 805 -16.39 -2.34 -24.93
CA LEU A 805 -16.65 -1.45 -23.81
C LEU A 805 -15.59 -0.38 -23.68
N ASP A 806 -16.06 0.81 -23.32
CA ASP A 806 -15.23 1.86 -22.75
C ASP A 806 -15.23 1.67 -21.23
N LEU A 807 -14.11 1.19 -20.68
CA LEU A 807 -13.99 0.92 -19.24
C LEU A 807 -13.47 2.13 -18.47
N GLY A 808 -13.22 3.26 -19.15
CA GLY A 808 -12.89 4.56 -18.55
C GLY A 808 -11.64 4.56 -17.67
N ASN A 809 -10.66 3.68 -17.91
CA ASN A 809 -9.51 3.43 -17.03
C ASN A 809 -9.89 3.07 -15.58
N ARG A 810 -11.02 2.36 -15.37
CA ARG A 810 -11.50 1.98 -14.03
C ARG A 810 -11.35 0.49 -13.71
N TRP A 811 -10.79 -0.29 -14.63
CA TRP A 811 -10.78 -1.74 -14.55
C TRP A 811 -9.39 -2.33 -14.73
N PHE A 812 -9.01 -3.18 -13.79
CA PHE A 812 -7.94 -4.12 -14.03
C PHE A 812 -8.40 -5.16 -15.06
N MET A 813 -7.55 -5.47 -16.04
CA MET A 813 -7.93 -6.43 -17.09
C MET A 813 -6.95 -7.59 -17.11
N HIS A 814 -7.40 -8.75 -16.67
CA HIS A 814 -6.63 -9.99 -16.68
C HIS A 814 -7.19 -10.95 -17.75
N SER A 815 -6.33 -11.42 -18.65
CA SER A 815 -6.72 -12.47 -19.60
C SER A 815 -6.76 -13.81 -18.89
N TYR A 816 -7.82 -14.59 -19.11
CA TYR A 816 -7.98 -15.92 -18.54
C TYR A 816 -8.88 -16.76 -19.46
N ASP A 817 -8.50 -18.02 -19.67
CA ASP A 817 -9.35 -19.02 -20.33
C ASP A 817 -9.45 -20.26 -19.43
N TYR A 818 -10.63 -20.48 -18.87
CA TYR A 818 -10.90 -21.58 -17.95
C TYR A 818 -10.71 -22.97 -18.58
N LYS A 819 -10.71 -23.07 -19.91
CA LYS A 819 -10.52 -24.33 -20.65
C LYS A 819 -9.05 -24.77 -20.68
N VAL A 820 -8.12 -23.82 -20.56
CA VAL A 820 -6.68 -24.08 -20.44
C VAL A 820 -6.31 -24.44 -19.00
N ASP A 821 -7.13 -24.01 -18.04
CA ASP A 821 -6.95 -24.30 -16.63
C ASP A 821 -7.28 -25.78 -16.32
N ASN A 822 -6.52 -26.36 -15.40
CA ASN A 822 -6.72 -27.75 -15.02
C ASN A 822 -8.00 -27.94 -14.18
N ASP A 823 -8.31 -29.19 -13.85
CA ASP A 823 -9.49 -29.56 -13.04
C ASP A 823 -9.41 -29.00 -11.60
N GLU A 824 -8.20 -28.71 -11.14
CA GLU A 824 -7.88 -28.20 -9.81
C GLU A 824 -7.87 -26.66 -9.72
N ALA A 825 -8.09 -25.97 -10.85
CA ALA A 825 -8.15 -24.52 -11.00
C ALA A 825 -6.87 -23.77 -10.57
N ASP A 826 -5.70 -24.35 -10.85
CA ASP A 826 -4.42 -23.78 -10.41
C ASP A 826 -4.13 -22.40 -11.00
N ILE A 827 -4.53 -22.15 -12.26
CA ILE A 827 -4.33 -20.83 -12.89
C ILE A 827 -5.21 -19.80 -12.20
N LEU A 828 -6.50 -20.09 -12.02
CA LEU A 828 -7.42 -19.19 -11.35
C LEU A 828 -7.02 -18.93 -9.90
N THR A 829 -6.55 -19.95 -9.19
CA THR A 829 -5.98 -19.80 -7.83
C THR A 829 -4.81 -18.82 -7.84
N GLY A 830 -3.90 -18.92 -8.82
CA GLY A 830 -2.80 -17.97 -8.98
C GLY A 830 -3.24 -16.54 -9.33
N ILE A 831 -4.34 -16.37 -10.07
CA ILE A 831 -4.96 -15.07 -10.34
C ILE A 831 -5.53 -14.47 -9.05
N PHE A 832 -6.14 -15.29 -8.19
CA PHE A 832 -6.65 -14.85 -6.90
C PHE A 832 -5.53 -14.44 -5.94
N ASP A 833 -4.52 -15.30 -5.77
CA ASP A 833 -3.46 -15.06 -4.80
C ASP A 833 -2.59 -13.86 -5.15
N GLY A 834 -2.31 -13.62 -6.43
CA GLY A 834 -1.48 -12.51 -6.88
C GLY A 834 -2.30 -11.28 -7.29
N PRO A 835 -2.72 -11.19 -8.56
CA PRO A 835 -3.43 -10.05 -9.10
C PRO A 835 -4.66 -9.58 -8.30
N LEU A 836 -5.52 -10.49 -7.84
CA LEU A 836 -6.78 -10.10 -7.17
C LEU A 836 -6.54 -9.50 -5.79
N VAL A 837 -5.74 -10.16 -4.94
CA VAL A 837 -5.37 -9.63 -3.61
C VAL A 837 -4.66 -8.29 -3.74
N VAL A 838 -3.69 -8.16 -4.66
CA VAL A 838 -3.00 -6.88 -4.87
C VAL A 838 -3.96 -5.80 -5.41
N GLY A 839 -4.86 -6.17 -6.32
CA GLY A 839 -5.89 -5.26 -6.85
C GLY A 839 -6.86 -4.78 -5.77
N GLU A 840 -7.19 -5.64 -4.81
CA GLU A 840 -8.04 -5.30 -3.66
C GLU A 840 -7.32 -4.37 -2.68
N TRP A 841 -6.06 -4.65 -2.34
CA TRP A 841 -5.26 -3.73 -1.51
C TRP A 841 -5.18 -2.34 -2.13
N ILE A 842 -4.92 -2.25 -3.44
CA ILE A 842 -4.93 -0.96 -4.16
C ILE A 842 -6.29 -0.28 -4.04
N ASN A 843 -7.39 -1.02 -4.25
CA ASN A 843 -8.74 -0.46 -4.22
C ASN A 843 -9.10 0.04 -2.81
N LEU A 844 -8.82 -0.72 -1.75
CA LEU A 844 -9.10 -0.31 -0.38
C LEU A 844 -8.21 0.84 0.11
N GLU A 845 -6.95 0.87 -0.30
CA GLU A 845 -6.04 2.00 -0.04
C GLU A 845 -6.65 3.32 -0.56
N HIS A 846 -7.17 3.32 -1.79
CA HIS A 846 -7.87 4.47 -2.36
C HIS A 846 -9.23 4.72 -1.67
N TYR A 847 -9.99 3.66 -1.36
CA TYR A 847 -11.28 3.76 -0.66
C TYR A 847 -11.12 4.52 0.66
N PHE A 848 -10.27 4.04 1.56
CA PHE A 848 -10.15 4.63 2.90
C PHE A 848 -9.42 5.97 2.88
N SER A 849 -8.44 6.15 1.99
CA SER A 849 -7.80 7.46 1.77
C SER A 849 -8.80 8.51 1.27
N THR A 850 -9.87 8.11 0.58
CA THR A 850 -10.93 8.99 0.10
C THR A 850 -11.98 9.25 1.18
N VAL A 851 -12.40 8.21 1.90
CA VAL A 851 -13.44 8.31 2.93
C VAL A 851 -13.00 9.18 4.11
N ASP A 852 -11.76 9.01 4.59
CA ASP A 852 -11.20 9.84 5.66
C ASP A 852 -9.67 9.95 5.52
N ASN A 853 -9.23 10.95 4.76
CA ASN A 853 -7.80 11.15 4.47
C ASN A 853 -6.97 11.50 5.71
N HIS A 854 -7.59 12.05 6.75
CA HIS A 854 -6.88 12.43 7.96
C HIS A 854 -6.43 11.19 8.76
N ILE A 855 -7.29 10.17 8.82
CA ILE A 855 -7.06 8.93 9.56
C ILE A 855 -6.37 7.88 8.70
N TYR A 856 -6.88 7.61 7.49
CA TYR A 856 -6.39 6.51 6.64
C TYR A 856 -5.54 6.99 5.45
N GLY A 857 -5.33 8.29 5.32
CA GLY A 857 -4.57 8.91 4.22
C GLY A 857 -3.20 9.44 4.65
N ALA A 858 -2.49 10.04 3.70
CA ALA A 858 -1.23 10.74 3.96
C ALA A 858 -1.37 12.25 4.18
N GLY A 859 -2.58 12.81 4.21
CA GLY A 859 -2.77 14.26 4.27
C GLY A 859 -2.28 14.96 3.00
N SER A 860 -1.85 16.22 3.11
CA SER A 860 -1.47 17.04 1.97
C SER A 860 0.02 16.95 1.65
N LYS A 861 0.35 16.66 0.37
CA LYS A 861 1.72 16.70 -0.17
C LYS A 861 2.46 18.01 0.11
N VAL A 862 1.73 19.12 0.29
CA VAL A 862 2.29 20.46 0.52
C VAL A 862 3.17 20.52 1.78
N TYR A 863 2.85 19.72 2.79
CA TYR A 863 3.54 19.73 4.08
C TYR A 863 4.34 18.44 4.32
N HIS A 864 4.58 17.66 3.27
CA HIS A 864 5.30 16.40 3.39
C HIS A 864 6.80 16.60 3.58
N ASN A 865 7.35 15.93 4.60
CA ASN A 865 8.79 15.82 4.79
C ASN A 865 9.19 14.36 4.73
N VAL A 866 10.08 13.99 3.80
CA VAL A 866 10.66 12.63 3.76
C VAL A 866 11.53 12.44 5.00
N VAL A 867 11.31 11.34 5.71
CA VAL A 867 11.99 11.00 6.97
C VAL A 867 12.64 9.62 6.86
N SER A 868 13.87 9.51 7.37
CA SER A 868 14.68 8.28 7.45
C SER A 868 14.88 7.50 6.13
N LYS A 869 14.49 8.07 4.97
CA LYS A 869 14.21 7.38 3.69
C LYS A 869 13.17 6.25 3.79
N VAL A 870 12.39 6.21 4.87
CA VAL A 870 11.38 5.16 5.10
C VAL A 870 9.97 5.67 4.83
N GLY A 871 9.67 6.95 5.04
CA GLY A 871 8.34 7.49 4.77
C GLY A 871 8.26 8.99 4.83
N VAL A 872 7.06 9.51 5.11
CA VAL A 872 6.81 10.95 5.15
C VAL A 872 6.08 11.36 6.43
N PHE A 873 6.42 12.55 6.92
CA PHE A 873 5.66 13.29 7.93
C PHE A 873 4.73 14.31 7.29
N ASN A 874 3.70 14.68 8.04
CA ASN A 874 2.97 15.92 7.81
C ASN A 874 3.48 16.98 8.79
N GLY A 875 4.12 18.04 8.27
CA GLY A 875 4.75 19.08 9.09
C GLY A 875 6.09 18.65 9.70
N ASN A 876 6.43 19.21 10.86
CA ASN A 876 7.75 19.03 11.50
C ASN A 876 7.91 17.68 12.22
N TYR A 877 6.82 17.16 12.78
CA TYR A 877 6.75 15.86 13.41
C TYR A 877 5.33 15.31 13.22
N SER A 878 5.22 14.01 12.93
CA SER A 878 3.96 13.28 12.95
C SER A 878 4.25 11.79 13.04
N ASP A 879 3.21 10.96 13.16
CA ASP A 879 3.34 9.56 12.78
C ASP A 879 3.77 9.43 11.30
N LEU A 880 4.33 8.27 10.94
CA LEU A 880 4.61 7.92 9.56
C LEU A 880 3.28 7.85 8.80
N LYS A 881 3.18 8.57 7.69
CA LYS A 881 1.95 8.56 6.89
C LYS A 881 1.85 7.29 6.06
N ILE A 882 0.68 6.66 6.16
CA ILE A 882 0.44 5.30 5.69
C ILE A 882 -0.30 5.23 4.35
N GLY A 883 -1.13 6.25 4.10
CA GLY A 883 -2.14 6.25 3.06
C GLY A 883 -1.72 6.95 1.77
N LEU A 884 -2.69 7.22 0.90
CA LEU A 884 -2.51 8.13 -0.23
C LEU A 884 -2.76 9.59 0.17
N PRO A 885 -2.01 10.55 -0.40
CA PRO A 885 -2.23 11.96 -0.13
C PRO A 885 -3.52 12.46 -0.76
N ILE A 886 -4.09 13.53 -0.19
CA ILE A 886 -5.33 14.15 -0.67
C ILE A 886 -5.26 14.52 -2.17
N GLN A 887 -4.08 14.89 -2.68
CA GLN A 887 -3.87 15.21 -4.09
C GLN A 887 -4.07 14.02 -5.05
N SER A 888 -4.03 12.78 -4.55
CA SER A 888 -4.24 11.57 -5.34
C SER A 888 -5.71 11.11 -5.37
N VAL A 889 -6.53 11.57 -4.43
CA VAL A 889 -7.91 11.08 -4.23
C VAL A 889 -8.99 12.17 -4.32
N PHE A 890 -8.64 13.45 -4.17
CA PHE A 890 -9.54 14.60 -4.24
C PHE A 890 -9.13 15.61 -5.32
N LEU A 891 -10.14 16.21 -5.93
CA LEU A 891 -10.06 17.32 -6.88
C LEU A 891 -10.94 18.47 -6.39
N GLU A 892 -10.35 19.65 -6.15
CA GLU A 892 -11.09 20.86 -5.78
C GLU A 892 -12.05 20.68 -4.57
N GLY A 893 -11.68 19.81 -3.62
CA GLY A 893 -12.48 19.52 -2.44
C GLY A 893 -13.52 18.40 -2.61
N GLU A 894 -13.74 17.93 -3.84
CA GLU A 894 -14.62 16.81 -4.15
C GLU A 894 -13.81 15.49 -4.32
N PRO A 895 -14.35 14.34 -3.91
CA PRO A 895 -13.74 13.04 -4.19
C PRO A 895 -13.61 12.82 -5.71
N TYR A 896 -12.37 12.58 -6.17
CA TYR A 896 -12.11 12.14 -7.54
C TYR A 896 -12.19 10.62 -7.65
N HIS A 897 -11.65 9.89 -6.67
CA HIS A 897 -11.87 8.45 -6.56
C HIS A 897 -13.27 8.19 -6.00
N GLU A 898 -14.00 7.24 -6.59
CA GLU A 898 -15.29 6.77 -6.09
C GLU A 898 -15.05 5.56 -5.18
N PRO A 899 -15.25 5.68 -3.85
CA PRO A 899 -14.93 4.62 -2.92
C PRO A 899 -16.01 3.52 -3.00
N VAL A 900 -15.68 2.46 -3.74
CA VAL A 900 -16.47 1.23 -3.86
C VAL A 900 -15.56 0.02 -3.64
N ARG A 901 -16.11 -1.07 -3.11
CA ARG A 901 -15.37 -2.34 -3.01
C ARG A 901 -15.02 -2.84 -4.40
N LEU A 902 -13.92 -3.58 -4.51
CA LEU A 902 -13.46 -4.11 -5.78
C LEU A 902 -14.52 -5.07 -6.36
N LEU A 903 -15.06 -4.71 -7.53
CA LEU A 903 -16.02 -5.52 -8.26
C LEU A 903 -15.26 -6.49 -9.18
N THR A 904 -15.39 -7.79 -8.92
CA THR A 904 -14.51 -8.80 -9.55
C THR A 904 -15.30 -9.73 -10.46
N PHE A 905 -15.17 -9.51 -11.77
CA PHE A 905 -15.88 -10.25 -12.81
C PHE A 905 -15.02 -11.39 -13.33
N MET A 906 -15.53 -12.62 -13.25
CA MET A 906 -14.78 -13.82 -13.59
C MET A 906 -15.59 -14.69 -14.54
N GLU A 907 -15.00 -15.01 -15.70
CA GLU A 907 -15.61 -15.88 -16.69
C GLU A 907 -15.10 -17.32 -16.50
N ALA A 908 -15.85 -18.13 -15.75
CA ALA A 908 -15.54 -19.53 -15.46
C ALA A 908 -16.77 -20.27 -14.90
N PRO A 909 -16.83 -21.62 -15.01
CA PRO A 909 -17.83 -22.42 -14.30
C PRO A 909 -17.75 -22.21 -12.77
N LEU A 910 -18.91 -22.11 -12.11
CA LEU A 910 -18.98 -21.84 -10.66
C LEU A 910 -18.18 -22.87 -9.84
N GLU A 911 -18.23 -24.15 -10.21
CA GLU A 911 -17.48 -25.21 -9.53
C GLU A 911 -15.96 -24.96 -9.58
N LYS A 912 -15.44 -24.49 -10.73
CA LYS A 912 -14.02 -24.21 -10.90
C LYS A 912 -13.59 -22.99 -10.07
N VAL A 913 -14.44 -21.96 -10.00
CA VAL A 913 -14.22 -20.81 -9.10
C VAL A 913 -14.19 -21.26 -7.64
N GLY A 914 -15.15 -22.10 -7.21
CA GLY A 914 -15.18 -22.63 -5.85
C GLY A 914 -13.90 -23.38 -5.46
N LYS A 915 -13.37 -24.24 -6.36
CA LYS A 915 -12.09 -24.95 -6.14
C LYS A 915 -10.91 -23.99 -5.99
N ALA A 916 -10.87 -22.92 -6.79
CA ALA A 916 -9.82 -21.91 -6.69
C ALA A 916 -9.90 -21.12 -5.38
N VAL A 917 -11.09 -20.68 -4.97
CA VAL A 917 -11.29 -19.94 -3.71
C VAL A 917 -10.88 -20.78 -2.50
N GLU A 918 -11.22 -22.07 -2.46
CA GLU A 918 -10.91 -22.94 -1.32
C GLU A 918 -9.41 -23.07 -1.02
N LYS A 919 -8.55 -22.93 -2.04
CA LYS A 919 -7.09 -23.00 -1.91
C LYS A 919 -6.41 -21.64 -1.81
N SER A 920 -7.15 -20.56 -2.06
CA SER A 920 -6.59 -19.23 -2.24
C SER A 920 -6.46 -18.47 -0.92
N LEU A 921 -5.42 -17.63 -0.84
CA LEU A 921 -5.25 -16.60 0.17
C LEU A 921 -6.34 -15.52 0.10
N ALA A 922 -7.05 -15.40 -1.03
CA ALA A 922 -8.17 -14.49 -1.22
C ALA A 922 -9.47 -14.96 -0.53
N LYS A 923 -9.52 -16.20 -0.02
CA LYS A 923 -10.71 -16.79 0.62
C LYS A 923 -11.37 -15.88 1.67
N PRO A 924 -10.67 -15.36 2.71
CA PRO A 924 -11.30 -14.49 3.70
C PRO A 924 -11.87 -13.22 3.07
N PHE A 925 -11.18 -12.60 2.11
CA PHE A 925 -11.66 -11.40 1.42
C PHE A 925 -12.97 -11.62 0.68
N ILE A 926 -13.12 -12.78 0.04
CA ILE A 926 -14.32 -13.17 -0.69
C ILE A 926 -15.45 -13.52 0.28
N LEU A 927 -15.19 -14.44 1.22
CA LEU A 927 -16.23 -14.97 2.11
C LEU A 927 -16.75 -13.94 3.11
N ASN A 928 -15.93 -12.96 3.47
CA ASN A 928 -16.30 -11.86 4.36
C ASN A 928 -16.69 -10.57 3.60
N GLU A 929 -16.91 -10.65 2.28
CA GLU A 929 -17.39 -9.55 1.43
C GLU A 929 -16.53 -8.26 1.40
N TRP A 930 -15.22 -8.38 1.62
CA TRP A 930 -14.27 -7.29 1.33
C TRP A 930 -14.09 -7.08 -0.18
N ILE A 931 -14.39 -8.12 -0.95
CA ILE A 931 -14.48 -8.12 -2.41
C ILE A 931 -15.89 -8.52 -2.83
N ARG A 932 -16.38 -7.97 -3.95
CA ARG A 932 -17.65 -8.37 -4.57
C ARG A 932 -17.39 -9.26 -5.79
N PRO A 933 -17.51 -10.60 -5.71
CA PRO A 933 -17.34 -11.48 -6.85
C PRO A 933 -18.61 -11.59 -7.70
N ILE A 934 -18.41 -11.57 -9.01
CA ILE A 934 -19.42 -11.76 -10.07
C ILE A 934 -18.90 -12.87 -10.98
N ILE A 935 -19.55 -14.03 -10.95
CA ILE A 935 -19.15 -15.21 -11.72
C ILE A 935 -20.07 -15.35 -12.92
N ILE A 936 -19.50 -15.30 -14.12
CA ILE A 936 -20.21 -15.49 -15.38
C ILE A 936 -19.98 -16.93 -15.83
N ASP A 937 -20.99 -17.77 -15.60
CA ASP A 937 -20.99 -19.19 -15.96
C ASP A 937 -21.84 -19.40 -17.21
N ARG A 938 -21.18 -19.40 -18.37
CA ARG A 938 -21.86 -19.61 -19.66
C ARG A 938 -22.25 -21.06 -19.91
N GLU A 939 -21.65 -22.04 -19.21
CA GLU A 939 -22.05 -23.44 -19.32
C GLU A 939 -23.39 -23.67 -18.62
N ALA A 940 -23.54 -23.12 -17.41
CA ALA A 940 -24.79 -23.14 -16.65
C ALA A 940 -25.82 -22.10 -17.13
N LYS A 941 -25.41 -21.17 -18.01
CA LYS A 941 -26.19 -20.01 -18.48
C LYS A 941 -26.65 -19.10 -17.35
N LYS A 942 -25.78 -18.85 -16.38
CA LYS A 942 -26.09 -18.07 -15.18
C LYS A 942 -24.97 -17.12 -14.82
N VAL A 943 -25.34 -16.02 -14.18
CA VAL A 943 -24.42 -15.11 -13.52
C VAL A 943 -24.71 -15.14 -12.02
N TYR A 944 -23.67 -15.37 -11.23
CA TYR A 944 -23.74 -15.44 -9.78
C TYR A 944 -23.08 -14.24 -9.13
N SER A 945 -23.55 -13.86 -7.95
CA SER A 945 -22.84 -12.99 -7.02
C SER A 945 -22.80 -13.65 -5.63
N TYR A 946 -21.77 -13.38 -4.85
CA TYR A 946 -21.67 -13.89 -3.48
C TYR A 946 -22.21 -12.84 -2.51
N GLU A 947 -23.24 -13.21 -1.74
CA GLU A 947 -23.86 -12.37 -0.71
C GLU A 947 -24.25 -13.24 0.49
N ASP A 948 -23.99 -12.77 1.71
CA ASP A 948 -24.45 -13.36 2.98
C ASP A 948 -24.09 -14.85 3.16
N GLY A 949 -22.94 -15.27 2.64
CA GLY A 949 -22.49 -16.66 2.74
C GLY A 949 -22.87 -17.57 1.56
N GLU A 950 -23.62 -17.06 0.57
CA GLU A 950 -24.18 -17.86 -0.52
C GLU A 950 -23.95 -17.24 -1.90
N PHE A 951 -23.81 -18.09 -2.93
CA PHE A 951 -23.83 -17.65 -4.32
C PHE A 951 -25.27 -17.55 -4.82
N ILE A 952 -25.75 -16.32 -5.02
CA ILE A 952 -27.07 -16.02 -5.55
C ILE A 952 -27.03 -15.81 -7.06
N VAL A 953 -28.07 -16.25 -7.77
CA VAL A 953 -28.20 -15.99 -9.21
C VAL A 953 -28.73 -14.58 -9.41
N ILE A 954 -27.94 -13.73 -10.06
CA ILE A 954 -28.32 -12.33 -10.36
C ILE A 954 -28.80 -12.16 -11.81
N LYS A 955 -28.51 -13.11 -12.71
CA LYS A 955 -28.99 -13.11 -14.10
C LYS A 955 -28.96 -14.52 -14.73
N GLU A 956 -29.95 -14.82 -15.56
CA GLU A 956 -29.96 -15.98 -16.48
C GLU A 956 -29.53 -15.51 -17.89
N LEU A 957 -28.74 -16.32 -18.61
CA LEU A 957 -28.09 -15.99 -19.90
C LEU A 957 -28.82 -16.51 -21.14
#